data_AF-A0A1W9QFL1-F1
#
_entry.id   AF-A0A1W9QFL1-F1
#
_cell.length_a   1.000
_cell.length_b   1.000
_cell.length_c   1.000
_cell.angle_alpha   90.00
_cell.angle_beta   90.00
_cell.angle_gamma   90.00
#
_symmetry.space_group_name_H-M   'P 1'
#
loop_
_entity.id
_entity.type
_entity.pdbx_description
1 polymer ?
#
loop_
_entity_poly.entity_id
_entity_poly.type
_entity_poly.pdbx_seq_one_letter_code
_entity_poly.pdbx_strand_id
1 'polypeptide(L)'
;MTVTAQFPARSAKRSSTIALTRTPQAAALAACFEKLGLEVLPIGHGENSGEAVPLEAWIVQLMEGEFDDVIFTSAQGVALLLEMARQTEREEAFLSSLHVVRKFARGPKPARALSELGVDVDIICRGQTPEAILEQLGKLDFAGRVVGIQPFDQTTEAAIAALVKSQGGLPRRVLPSTTVDPVAISFFEKIESGTVNAVCFLTERTAAWLFDACQAVGLAPKLAQCLRRIPVIASEPATAILRRRGVHPDLTLSHATIMQPVPYDLALTLGLDDEPRRTPKPGNTGRHRVVIVGNGMVSYKLCDRLTEGGLDHGLRITVLGEETWPAYDRVHLSEYFSGKTAEDLVIEPRTWYEERDIELCLKERVDKIDRDIKVVVTSGGREVPYDSLILATGAEPFIPPVPGLDKAGVFVYRTIEDLEAITSYAQKCKVAAVIGGGLLGLEAAKAARDLGLETHIVEMAPRLMPRQLDDAGARLLCRQIESMGLKVHLNARTTGILGDNEVSGIRFADGERLSVDIIIVSAGIRPRDSLARSAGLAVAERGGIIVNNQLQTSDPSIFGVGECVVHEGTVYGLVAPGYEMATVVANTLLGKPSEFQGTDMSTKLKLLGVEVASAGDPFADEKPNTATVVYQDLVSGVYKKLIVCDQGKTLYGAVFVGDTTEYGQILPYAKSGDPLPVSPDALLLGQKDGAALPMPDTAQICSCNNVLKLDIVKAIETIPDCSIDAIKKCTKAGTGCGGCMPMVTDLFNAEMLARGKTVKKSTCEHFDYSRQELYDIVRLRGIASFQELIHSHGRGSGCEICKPAVAAILASTHAEPILNHATLQDTNDRFLANIQRRGLYSVVPRIPGGEITPEKLIAIGQVAKKYDLYTKITGGQRIDLFGARVEQLPDIWEELIAAGFESGHAYGKALRTVKSCVGSTWCRFGVQDSVGFAIRVENRYKGIRSPHKLKSAVSGCIRECAEAQSKDFGLIATEKGYNLYVCGNGGSKPRHADLLASDVDEETVIKYIDRFLMYYIRTADKLMRTSVWIDKLEGGIEHVRNVVVHDSLNIAAELEADMQRLVDSYLCEWKDVVENPEKRDLFRHFAGPEKGDAPAPMIEEREQAYPAPWPKVSLTGKRSLPVLPQTSWVRVAEVSEVPDDGGIAVKYGNTQLAVFNFKSRGEWFATQNMCPHKRDMILARGIVGDAAGIPKVACPFHKKTFSLTSGECLSGDDMNIAVFPIKVEDGAVYLELPSEAELDRAMEARCSEPCAEHSSQAAE
;
A
#
# COMPACT_ATOMS: atom_id res chain seq x y z
N MET A 1 25.34 30.40 51.90
CA MET A 1 25.25 29.02 52.45
C MET A 1 24.15 28.32 51.67
N THR A 2 24.35 27.26 50.89
CA THR A 2 25.45 26.29 50.81
C THR A 2 25.24 25.43 49.54
N VAL A 3 26.34 25.05 48.89
CA VAL A 3 26.57 23.90 47.99
C VAL A 3 25.84 23.83 46.62
N THR A 4 26.55 24.32 45.61
CA THR A 4 26.54 23.83 44.22
C THR A 4 27.04 22.38 44.15
N ALA A 5 26.26 21.47 43.57
CA ALA A 5 26.75 20.20 43.06
C ALA A 5 27.01 20.33 41.55
N GLN A 6 28.26 20.65 41.19
CA GLN A 6 28.76 20.50 39.81
C GLN A 6 28.84 18.99 39.51
N PHE A 7 28.12 18.52 38.48
CA PHE A 7 28.49 17.26 37.83
C PHE A 7 29.74 17.53 36.97
N PRO A 8 30.85 16.80 37.17
CA PRO A 8 32.04 17.00 36.36
C PRO A 8 31.79 16.48 34.94
N ALA A 9 32.19 17.26 33.93
CA ALA A 9 32.34 16.77 32.57
C ALA A 9 33.26 15.53 32.61
N ARG A 10 32.74 14.37 32.20
CA ARG A 10 33.50 13.12 32.17
C ARG A 10 34.48 13.18 30.99
N SER A 11 35.65 13.77 31.20
CA SER A 11 36.71 13.78 30.19
C SER A 11 37.47 12.46 30.21
N ALA A 12 37.42 11.70 29.11
CA ALA A 12 38.45 10.72 28.85
C ALA A 12 39.73 11.49 28.50
N LYS A 13 40.82 11.33 29.29
CA LYS A 13 42.13 11.87 28.89
C LYS A 13 42.56 11.20 27.58
N ARG A 14 43.36 11.87 26.74
CA ARG A 14 43.94 11.34 25.47
C ARG A 14 44.85 10.08 25.59
N SER A 15 44.78 9.36 26.72
CA SER A 15 45.47 8.10 27.01
C SER A 15 44.53 7.11 27.74
N SER A 16 43.27 7.02 27.29
CA SER A 16 42.22 6.23 27.97
C SER A 16 41.98 4.90 27.26
N THR A 17 41.77 3.83 28.03
CA THR A 17 41.49 2.48 27.51
C THR A 17 39.98 2.28 27.31
N ILE A 18 39.55 1.94 26.10
CA ILE A 18 38.17 1.55 25.81
C ILE A 18 38.07 0.04 25.63
N ALA A 19 37.21 -0.61 26.42
CA ALA A 19 36.93 -2.02 26.22
C ALA A 19 35.89 -2.20 25.11
N LEU A 20 36.20 -3.02 24.11
CA LEU A 20 35.36 -3.23 22.94
C LEU A 20 35.04 -4.71 22.78
N THR A 21 33.76 -5.04 22.64
CA THR A 21 33.33 -6.41 22.38
C THR A 21 33.94 -6.94 21.09
N ARG A 22 34.50 -8.16 21.11
CA ARG A 22 34.99 -8.82 19.91
C ARG A 22 33.82 -9.20 18.99
N THR A 23 33.69 -8.51 17.87
CA THR A 23 32.80 -8.85 16.74
C THR A 23 33.49 -8.52 15.43
N PRO A 24 33.04 -9.07 14.28
CA PRO A 24 33.57 -8.68 12.97
C PRO A 24 33.45 -7.16 12.71
N GLN A 25 32.39 -6.51 13.21
CA GLN A 25 32.16 -5.07 13.11
C GLN A 25 33.03 -4.24 14.07
N ALA A 26 33.64 -4.88 15.08
CA ALA A 26 34.49 -4.20 16.05
C ALA A 26 35.77 -3.65 15.43
N ALA A 27 36.26 -4.20 14.31
CA ALA A 27 37.48 -3.73 13.65
C ALA A 27 37.35 -2.29 13.13
N ALA A 28 36.20 -1.91 12.57
CA ALA A 28 35.94 -0.54 12.09
C ALA A 28 35.89 0.47 13.24
N LEU A 29 35.18 0.13 14.33
CA LEU A 29 35.10 0.94 15.55
C LEU A 29 36.44 1.00 16.30
N ALA A 30 37.20 -0.09 16.35
CA ALA A 30 38.54 -0.12 16.92
C ALA A 30 39.47 0.85 16.18
N ALA A 31 39.50 0.77 14.84
CA ALA A 31 40.26 1.69 14.02
C ALA A 31 39.81 3.16 14.19
N CYS A 32 38.52 3.40 14.44
CA CYS A 32 38.00 4.73 14.79
C CYS A 32 38.49 5.21 16.16
N PHE A 33 38.43 4.37 17.20
CA PHE A 33 38.91 4.71 18.54
C PHE A 33 40.43 4.91 18.58
N GLU A 34 41.19 4.09 17.87
CA GLU A 34 42.64 4.23 17.71
C GLU A 34 43.02 5.54 17.00
N LYS A 35 42.27 5.94 15.96
CA LYS A 35 42.44 7.25 15.29
C LYS A 35 42.14 8.43 16.22
N LEU A 36 41.32 8.23 17.25
CA LEU A 36 41.01 9.22 18.29
C LEU A 36 42.00 9.19 19.47
N GLY A 37 43.04 8.35 19.41
CA GLY A 37 44.08 8.24 20.43
C GLY A 37 43.71 7.39 21.65
N LEU A 38 42.68 6.54 21.55
CA LEU A 38 42.29 5.61 22.61
C LEU A 38 42.95 4.23 22.43
N GLU A 39 43.30 3.57 23.54
CA GLU A 39 43.78 2.18 23.53
C GLU A 39 42.58 1.22 23.57
N VAL A 40 42.46 0.30 22.60
CA VAL A 40 41.32 -0.61 22.51
C VAL A 40 41.64 -1.95 23.17
N LEU A 41 40.92 -2.28 24.24
CA LEU A 41 41.01 -3.58 24.93
C LEU A 41 39.89 -4.51 24.44
N PRO A 42 40.17 -5.56 23.67
CA PRO A 42 39.13 -6.46 23.20
C PRO A 42 38.63 -7.39 24.31
N ILE A 43 37.32 -7.59 24.41
CA ILE A 43 36.67 -8.42 25.45
C ILE A 43 35.63 -9.39 24.88
N GLY A 44 35.54 -10.59 25.45
CA GLY A 44 34.62 -11.65 25.06
C GLY A 44 34.90 -12.95 25.86
N HIS A 45 33.97 -13.90 25.78
CA HIS A 45 34.07 -15.21 26.43
C HIS A 45 35.38 -15.93 26.08
N GLY A 46 36.11 -16.41 27.09
CA GLY A 46 37.26 -17.30 26.94
C GLY A 46 36.99 -18.69 27.52
N GLU A 47 37.76 -19.68 27.07
CA GLU A 47 37.53 -21.14 27.17
C GLU A 47 37.46 -21.77 28.59
N ASN A 48 36.69 -22.87 28.66
CA ASN A 48 36.77 -24.10 29.51
C ASN A 48 35.97 -24.28 30.83
N SER A 49 35.00 -25.24 30.80
CA SER A 49 35.00 -26.47 31.66
C SER A 49 33.95 -27.54 31.24
N GLY A 50 34.40 -28.78 31.00
CA GLY A 50 33.74 -29.99 31.55
C GLY A 50 32.90 -30.93 30.66
N GLU A 51 31.57 -30.84 30.77
CA GLU A 51 30.63 -31.88 30.28
C GLU A 51 29.57 -31.34 29.32
N ALA A 52 29.35 -30.04 29.37
CA ALA A 52 28.70 -29.32 28.32
C ALA A 52 29.67 -28.24 27.88
N VAL A 53 29.77 -28.03 26.58
CA VAL A 53 30.75 -27.12 25.98
C VAL A 53 29.99 -25.92 25.41
N PRO A 54 30.52 -24.69 25.53
CA PRO A 54 29.97 -23.54 24.82
C PRO A 54 29.79 -23.89 23.34
N LEU A 55 28.73 -23.40 22.70
CA LEU A 55 28.38 -23.75 21.31
C LEU A 55 29.57 -23.62 20.34
N GLU A 56 30.41 -22.59 20.53
CA GLU A 56 31.63 -22.38 19.75
C GLU A 56 32.67 -23.48 20.00
N ALA A 57 32.95 -23.82 21.27
CA ALA A 57 33.86 -24.91 21.63
C ALA A 57 33.36 -26.26 21.09
N TRP A 58 32.05 -26.51 21.11
CA TRP A 58 31.47 -27.72 20.52
C TRP A 58 31.73 -27.81 19.01
N ILE A 59 31.66 -26.69 18.29
CA ILE A 59 31.99 -26.62 16.85
C ILE A 59 33.47 -26.88 16.63
N VAL A 60 34.35 -26.33 17.48
CA VAL A 60 35.79 -26.60 17.42
C VAL A 60 36.07 -28.09 17.61
N GLN A 61 35.48 -28.72 18.62
CA GLN A 61 35.65 -30.14 18.90
C GLN A 61 35.20 -31.03 17.73
N LEU A 62 34.08 -30.68 17.09
CA LEU A 62 33.64 -31.34 15.87
C LEU A 62 34.69 -31.21 14.75
N MET A 63 35.24 -30.01 14.54
CA MET A 63 36.26 -29.74 13.52
C MET A 63 37.59 -30.43 13.80
N GLU A 64 37.96 -30.60 15.07
CA GLU A 64 39.15 -31.33 15.51
C GLU A 64 38.95 -32.86 15.47
N GLY A 65 37.75 -33.33 15.11
CA GLY A 65 37.43 -34.75 14.98
C GLY A 65 37.22 -35.45 16.32
N GLU A 66 36.85 -34.73 17.38
CA GLU A 66 36.63 -35.31 18.71
C GLU A 66 35.33 -36.12 18.83
N PHE A 67 34.42 -36.01 17.86
CA PHE A 67 33.16 -36.75 17.85
C PHE A 67 33.22 -37.95 16.90
N ASP A 68 32.87 -39.13 17.42
CA ASP A 68 32.66 -40.32 16.60
C ASP A 68 31.28 -40.31 15.92
N ASP A 69 30.28 -39.74 16.61
CA ASP A 69 28.90 -39.61 16.15
C ASP A 69 28.33 -38.23 16.49
N VAL A 70 27.43 -37.70 15.65
CA VAL A 70 26.68 -36.47 15.93
C VAL A 70 25.19 -36.68 15.70
N ILE A 71 24.38 -36.26 16.68
CA ILE A 71 22.91 -36.35 16.64
C ILE A 71 22.30 -34.97 16.46
N PHE A 72 21.66 -34.77 15.30
CA PHE A 72 20.92 -33.58 14.90
C PHE A 72 19.44 -33.70 15.25
N THR A 73 19.00 -32.89 16.20
CA THR A 73 17.66 -32.91 16.78
C THR A 73 16.69 -31.97 16.07
N SER A 74 17.14 -30.90 15.40
CA SER A 74 16.26 -29.96 14.71
C SER A 74 16.91 -29.21 13.53
N ALA A 75 16.10 -28.78 12.55
CA ALA A 75 16.57 -27.94 11.44
C ALA A 75 17.03 -26.55 11.93
N GLN A 76 16.36 -26.01 12.95
CA GLN A 76 16.69 -24.68 13.48
C GLN A 76 18.05 -24.67 14.20
N GLY A 77 18.41 -25.76 14.89
CA GLY A 77 19.72 -25.81 15.49
C GLY A 77 20.84 -26.32 14.56
N VAL A 78 20.52 -26.95 13.42
CA VAL A 78 21.46 -27.05 12.27
C VAL A 78 21.80 -25.65 11.75
N ALA A 79 20.78 -24.80 11.55
CA ALA A 79 20.99 -23.42 11.14
C ALA A 79 21.81 -22.62 12.18
N LEU A 80 21.56 -22.83 13.48
CA LEU A 80 22.34 -22.19 14.55
C LEU A 80 23.82 -22.60 14.55
N LEU A 81 24.13 -23.88 14.33
CA LEU A 81 25.51 -24.36 14.23
C LEU A 81 26.21 -23.76 13.00
N LEU A 82 25.52 -23.72 11.85
CA LEU A 82 26.05 -23.12 10.63
C LEU A 82 26.25 -21.62 10.77
N GLU A 83 25.30 -20.91 11.39
CA GLU A 83 25.41 -19.48 11.66
C GLU A 83 26.59 -19.18 12.58
N MET A 84 26.81 -20.01 13.61
CA MET A 84 27.98 -19.87 14.49
C MET A 84 29.30 -20.20 13.77
N ALA A 85 29.31 -21.22 12.90
CA ALA A 85 30.47 -21.54 12.06
C ALA A 85 30.78 -20.40 11.06
N ARG A 86 29.75 -19.76 10.50
CA ARG A 86 29.86 -18.55 9.66
C ARG A 86 30.42 -17.37 10.46
N GLN A 87 29.85 -17.09 11.63
CA GLN A 87 30.27 -15.99 12.50
C GLN A 87 31.72 -16.13 12.98
N THR A 88 32.25 -17.35 13.04
CA THR A 88 33.64 -17.65 13.42
C THR A 88 34.58 -17.86 12.23
N GLU A 89 34.12 -17.61 10.99
CA GLU A 89 34.86 -17.81 9.73
C GLU A 89 35.38 -19.26 9.55
N ARG A 90 34.64 -20.23 10.07
CA ARG A 90 34.97 -21.65 10.07
C ARG A 90 33.98 -22.50 9.27
N GLU A 91 33.09 -21.88 8.50
CA GLU A 91 32.03 -22.57 7.76
C GLU A 91 32.57 -23.72 6.89
N GLU A 92 33.59 -23.47 6.07
CA GLU A 92 34.15 -24.48 5.16
C GLU A 92 34.77 -25.67 5.93
N ALA A 93 35.48 -25.39 7.01
CA ALA A 93 36.10 -26.40 7.85
C ALA A 93 35.07 -27.19 8.70
N PHE A 94 33.99 -26.53 9.13
CA PHE A 94 32.85 -27.14 9.81
C PHE A 94 32.05 -28.05 8.87
N LEU A 95 31.75 -27.60 7.64
CA LEU A 95 31.09 -28.45 6.64
C LEU A 95 31.98 -29.65 6.28
N SER A 96 33.29 -29.42 6.11
CA SER A 96 34.27 -30.49 5.87
C SER A 96 34.30 -31.53 7.00
N SER A 97 34.24 -31.11 8.27
CA SER A 97 34.22 -32.04 9.41
C SER A 97 32.91 -32.81 9.53
N LEU A 98 31.79 -32.19 9.11
CA LEU A 98 30.52 -32.89 9.01
C LEU A 98 30.57 -34.03 7.99
N HIS A 99 31.32 -33.93 6.89
CA HIS A 99 31.42 -35.03 5.93
C HIS A 99 32.08 -36.29 6.50
N VAL A 100 32.94 -36.17 7.51
CA VAL A 100 33.74 -37.29 8.04
C VAL A 100 33.20 -37.93 9.32
N VAL A 101 32.32 -37.25 10.07
CA VAL A 101 31.69 -37.80 11.29
C VAL A 101 30.41 -38.58 10.95
N ARG A 102 30.04 -39.60 11.71
CA ARG A 102 28.77 -40.30 11.48
C ARG A 102 27.58 -39.47 12.01
N LYS A 103 26.56 -39.25 11.19
CA LYS A 103 25.48 -38.28 11.43
C LYS A 103 24.12 -38.97 11.57
N PHE A 104 23.40 -38.58 12.61
CA PHE A 104 22.03 -39.03 12.88
C PHE A 104 21.09 -37.85 12.85
N ALA A 105 20.01 -37.92 12.08
CA ALA A 105 18.95 -36.90 12.11
C ALA A 105 17.70 -37.44 12.80
N ARG A 106 17.13 -36.66 13.72
CA ARG A 106 15.89 -36.97 14.45
C ARG A 106 14.67 -37.16 13.53
N GLY A 107 14.71 -36.61 12.31
CA GLY A 107 13.63 -36.71 11.34
C GLY A 107 13.95 -36.00 10.02
N PRO A 108 12.98 -35.89 9.10
CA PRO A 108 13.21 -35.37 7.75
C PRO A 108 13.59 -33.89 7.72
N LYS A 109 13.21 -33.10 8.73
CA LYS A 109 13.52 -31.67 8.80
C LYS A 109 15.02 -31.39 9.01
N PRO A 110 15.68 -31.88 10.09
CA PRO A 110 17.13 -31.75 10.23
C PRO A 110 17.90 -32.45 9.11
N ALA A 111 17.39 -33.57 8.58
CA ALA A 111 18.02 -34.26 7.45
C ALA A 111 18.03 -33.39 6.18
N ARG A 112 16.89 -32.75 5.87
CA ARG A 112 16.79 -31.80 4.76
C ARG A 112 17.69 -30.59 4.97
N ALA A 113 17.74 -30.04 6.18
CA ALA A 113 18.60 -28.90 6.50
C ALA A 113 20.10 -29.22 6.31
N LEU A 114 20.54 -30.45 6.62
CA LEU A 114 21.92 -30.88 6.34
C LEU A 114 22.14 -31.12 4.84
N SER A 115 21.17 -31.72 4.15
CA SER A 115 21.24 -31.97 2.71
C SER A 115 21.29 -30.67 1.88
N GLU A 116 20.59 -29.62 2.31
CA GLU A 116 20.65 -28.28 1.71
C GLU A 116 22.02 -27.62 1.87
N LEU A 117 22.86 -28.12 2.79
CA LEU A 117 24.26 -27.71 2.98
C LEU A 117 25.25 -28.66 2.27
N GLY A 118 24.75 -29.58 1.45
CA GLY A 118 25.56 -30.59 0.78
C GLY A 118 26.03 -31.73 1.69
N VAL A 119 25.56 -31.82 2.95
CA VAL A 119 25.97 -32.84 3.92
C VAL A 119 24.99 -34.01 3.94
N ASP A 120 25.47 -35.21 3.58
CA ASP A 120 24.69 -36.45 3.66
C ASP A 120 24.44 -36.87 5.12
N VAL A 121 23.27 -37.47 5.39
CA VAL A 121 22.94 -38.02 6.72
C VAL A 121 22.95 -39.54 6.66
N ASP A 122 23.72 -40.18 7.54
CA ASP A 122 23.88 -41.63 7.55
C ASP A 122 22.61 -42.36 8.02
N ILE A 123 21.95 -41.83 9.06
CA ILE A 123 20.75 -42.45 9.65
C ILE A 123 19.69 -41.39 9.96
N ILE A 124 18.50 -41.55 9.38
CA ILE A 124 17.32 -40.72 9.66
C ILE A 124 16.35 -41.53 10.53
N CYS A 125 16.16 -41.08 11.78
CA CYS A 125 15.23 -41.70 12.72
C CYS A 125 13.78 -41.46 12.25
N ARG A 126 12.99 -42.53 12.10
CA ARG A 126 11.58 -42.48 11.66
C ARG A 126 10.65 -42.46 12.87
N GLY A 127 10.28 -41.27 13.34
CA GLY A 127 9.31 -41.09 14.43
C GLY A 127 9.31 -39.64 14.95
N GLN A 128 8.15 -39.10 15.34
CA GLN A 128 8.06 -37.70 15.80
C GLN A 128 8.08 -37.54 17.33
N THR A 129 7.90 -38.62 18.10
CA THR A 129 7.91 -38.57 19.57
C THR A 129 9.30 -38.89 20.15
N PRO A 130 9.70 -38.28 21.29
CA PRO A 130 10.97 -38.57 21.95
C PRO A 130 11.21 -40.07 22.20
N GLU A 131 10.16 -40.82 22.56
CA GLU A 131 10.24 -42.26 22.85
C GLU A 131 10.60 -43.08 21.62
N ALA A 132 10.02 -42.75 20.45
CA ALA A 132 10.31 -43.44 19.19
C ALA A 132 11.76 -43.24 18.73
N ILE A 133 12.34 -42.08 19.04
CA ILE A 133 13.73 -41.75 18.73
C ILE A 133 14.67 -42.49 19.69
N LEU A 134 14.37 -42.50 20.99
CA LEU A 134 15.15 -43.24 21.98
C LEU A 134 15.13 -44.75 21.70
N GLU A 135 14.01 -45.30 21.20
CA GLU A 135 13.93 -46.72 20.80
C GLU A 135 14.83 -47.03 19.61
N GLN A 136 14.91 -46.13 18.62
CA GLN A 136 15.76 -46.32 17.43
C GLN A 136 17.24 -46.09 17.73
N LEU A 137 17.57 -45.05 18.49
CA LEU A 137 18.93 -44.84 19.00
C LEU A 137 19.35 -45.98 19.95
N GLY A 138 18.42 -46.55 20.70
CA GLY A 138 18.65 -47.67 21.61
C GLY A 138 19.07 -48.98 20.92
N LYS A 139 18.88 -49.08 19.59
CA LYS A 139 19.32 -50.23 18.77
C LYS A 139 20.75 -50.07 18.24
N LEU A 140 21.37 -48.91 18.49
CA LEU A 140 22.74 -48.61 18.09
C LEU A 140 23.71 -48.93 19.24
N ASP A 141 25.00 -49.09 18.90
CA ASP A 141 26.06 -49.31 19.87
C ASP A 141 26.92 -48.03 20.00
N PHE A 142 26.84 -47.40 21.17
CA PHE A 142 27.64 -46.22 21.52
C PHE A 142 28.81 -46.55 22.45
N ALA A 143 29.08 -47.82 22.76
CA ALA A 143 30.12 -48.18 23.72
C ALA A 143 31.50 -47.61 23.33
N GLY A 144 32.09 -46.81 24.22
CA GLY A 144 33.40 -46.17 24.02
C GLY A 144 33.44 -45.02 23.01
N ARG A 145 32.31 -44.62 22.41
CA ARG A 145 32.23 -43.56 21.39
C ARG A 145 31.90 -42.20 22.01
N VAL A 146 32.47 -41.12 21.46
CA VAL A 146 32.15 -39.74 21.83
C VAL A 146 31.02 -39.22 20.94
N VAL A 147 29.89 -38.85 21.55
CA VAL A 147 28.66 -38.50 20.81
C VAL A 147 28.30 -37.04 21.02
N GLY A 148 28.38 -36.24 19.97
CA GLY A 148 27.93 -34.85 19.95
C GLY A 148 26.40 -34.74 19.85
N ILE A 149 25.77 -33.91 20.67
CA ILE A 149 24.30 -33.72 20.67
C ILE A 149 23.97 -32.24 20.41
N GLN A 150 23.26 -31.99 19.30
CA GLN A 150 22.91 -30.67 18.75
C GLN A 150 21.64 -30.08 19.41
N PRO A 151 21.56 -28.75 19.64
CA PRO A 151 20.54 -28.11 20.50
C PRO A 151 19.09 -28.06 19.95
N PHE A 152 18.10 -28.31 20.81
CA PHE A 152 16.68 -28.05 20.52
C PHE A 152 15.85 -27.77 21.78
N ASP A 153 15.73 -28.77 22.67
CA ASP A 153 15.02 -28.66 23.94
C ASP A 153 15.73 -29.51 25.01
N GLN A 154 15.90 -28.94 26.21
CA GLN A 154 16.74 -29.51 27.27
C GLN A 154 16.28 -30.91 27.72
N THR A 155 14.99 -31.21 27.58
CA THR A 155 14.39 -32.48 28.02
C THR A 155 14.77 -33.63 27.08
N THR A 156 14.66 -33.43 25.76
CA THR A 156 15.04 -34.44 24.77
C THR A 156 16.55 -34.68 24.76
N GLU A 157 17.37 -33.62 24.89
CA GLU A 157 18.84 -33.73 24.94
C GLU A 157 19.33 -34.50 26.16
N ALA A 158 18.71 -34.27 27.33
CA ALA A 158 19.03 -35.02 28.54
C ALA A 158 18.69 -36.50 28.41
N ALA A 159 17.56 -36.84 27.77
CA ALA A 159 17.15 -38.21 27.53
C ALA A 159 18.09 -38.95 26.57
N ILE A 160 18.50 -38.31 25.47
CA ILE A 160 19.48 -38.87 24.52
C ILE A 160 20.85 -39.06 25.19
N ALA A 161 21.32 -38.07 25.95
CA ALA A 161 22.59 -38.19 26.68
C ALA A 161 22.56 -39.32 27.72
N ALA A 162 21.44 -39.50 28.43
CA ALA A 162 21.26 -40.60 29.37
C ALA A 162 21.30 -41.97 28.67
N LEU A 163 20.67 -42.10 27.50
CA LEU A 163 20.70 -43.31 26.68
C LEU A 163 22.12 -43.65 26.21
N VAL A 164 22.83 -42.68 25.61
CA VAL A 164 24.23 -42.84 25.16
C VAL A 164 25.12 -43.30 26.33
N LYS A 165 24.98 -42.66 27.49
CA LYS A 165 25.73 -43.02 28.70
C LYS A 165 25.39 -44.43 29.20
N SER A 166 24.12 -44.83 29.14
CA SER A 166 23.68 -46.17 29.54
C SER A 166 24.24 -47.29 28.65
N GLN A 167 24.61 -46.97 27.40
CA GLN A 167 25.27 -47.88 26.47
C GLN A 167 26.80 -47.80 26.52
N GLY A 168 27.38 -47.01 27.43
CA GLY A 168 28.83 -46.88 27.59
C GLY A 168 29.50 -45.84 26.69
N GLY A 169 28.74 -44.96 26.04
CA GLY A 169 29.25 -43.82 25.27
C GLY A 169 29.47 -42.56 26.12
N LEU A 170 30.18 -41.58 25.55
CA LEU A 170 30.52 -40.30 26.16
C LEU A 170 29.74 -39.15 25.48
N PRO A 171 28.59 -38.72 26.03
CA PRO A 171 27.81 -37.64 25.42
C PRO A 171 28.47 -36.27 25.63
N ARG A 172 28.54 -35.46 24.57
CA ARG A 172 29.03 -34.07 24.56
C ARG A 172 27.90 -33.14 24.12
N ARG A 173 27.30 -32.44 25.10
CA ARG A 173 26.16 -31.52 24.90
C ARG A 173 26.64 -30.06 24.84
N VAL A 174 25.83 -29.19 24.26
CA VAL A 174 26.07 -27.73 24.27
C VAL A 174 25.56 -27.11 25.57
N LEU A 175 26.31 -26.18 26.20
CA LEU A 175 25.90 -25.44 27.41
C LEU A 175 24.86 -24.34 27.11
N PRO A 176 23.79 -24.22 27.91
CA PRO A 176 23.13 -22.95 28.15
C PRO A 176 24.02 -22.06 29.07
N SER A 177 24.16 -20.77 28.76
CA SER A 177 25.23 -19.86 29.21
C SER A 177 25.28 -19.48 30.71
N THR A 178 25.40 -20.42 31.67
CA THR A 178 25.32 -20.11 33.13
C THR A 178 26.33 -20.78 34.05
N THR A 179 27.63 -20.75 33.73
CA THR A 179 28.71 -21.10 34.69
C THR A 179 29.70 -19.95 34.86
N VAL A 180 30.21 -19.77 36.08
CA VAL A 180 31.16 -18.71 36.51
C VAL A 180 32.32 -18.60 35.53
N ASP A 181 32.43 -17.46 34.85
CA ASP A 181 33.43 -17.21 33.82
C ASP A 181 34.60 -16.40 34.39
N PRO A 182 35.81 -16.98 34.57
CA PRO A 182 36.97 -16.29 35.14
C PRO A 182 37.40 -15.07 34.32
N VAL A 183 37.14 -15.08 33.01
CA VAL A 183 37.47 -13.97 32.09
C VAL A 183 36.53 -12.80 32.33
N ALA A 184 35.25 -13.08 32.57
CA ALA A 184 34.28 -12.05 32.95
C ALA A 184 34.62 -11.40 34.30
N ILE A 185 35.05 -12.20 35.28
CA ILE A 185 35.46 -11.67 36.60
C ILE A 185 36.72 -10.82 36.48
N SER A 186 37.73 -11.28 35.73
CA SER A 186 38.93 -10.47 35.45
C SER A 186 38.59 -9.17 34.70
N PHE A 187 37.61 -9.19 33.80
CA PHE A 187 37.17 -7.98 33.11
C PHE A 187 36.43 -7.01 34.05
N PHE A 188 35.57 -7.51 34.92
CA PHE A 188 34.95 -6.71 35.99
C PHE A 188 36.03 -6.05 36.88
N GLU A 189 37.07 -6.78 37.27
CA GLU A 189 38.18 -6.24 38.08
C GLU A 189 38.90 -5.07 37.38
N LYS A 190 39.05 -5.12 36.04
CA LYS A 190 39.65 -4.03 35.25
C LYS A 190 38.75 -2.80 35.13
N ILE A 191 37.43 -2.99 35.08
CA ILE A 191 36.45 -1.90 35.17
C ILE A 191 36.49 -1.29 36.58
N GLU A 192 36.54 -2.13 37.61
CA GLU A 192 36.56 -1.70 39.01
C GLU A 192 37.85 -0.96 39.39
N SER A 193 39.01 -1.40 38.90
CA SER A 193 40.29 -0.74 39.11
C SER A 193 40.46 0.58 38.35
N GLY A 194 39.54 0.89 37.42
CA GLY A 194 39.62 2.05 36.53
C GLY A 194 40.65 1.91 35.41
N THR A 195 41.15 0.71 35.17
CA THR A 195 42.02 0.38 34.03
C THR A 195 41.27 0.46 32.69
N VAL A 196 39.96 0.24 32.71
CA VAL A 196 39.04 0.45 31.59
C VAL A 196 38.23 1.72 31.85
N ASN A 197 38.34 2.69 30.95
CA ASN A 197 37.77 4.02 31.12
C ASN A 197 36.48 4.26 30.34
N ALA A 198 36.18 3.39 29.36
CA ALA A 198 34.91 3.34 28.63
C ALA A 198 34.64 1.89 28.18
N VAL A 199 33.38 1.51 27.96
CA VAL A 199 33.01 0.18 27.47
C VAL A 199 32.03 0.31 26.31
N CYS A 200 32.27 -0.44 25.23
CA CYS A 200 31.40 -0.51 24.07
C CYS A 200 30.86 -1.94 23.88
N PHE A 201 29.55 -2.12 24.09
CA PHE A 201 28.84 -3.40 23.93
C PHE A 201 28.13 -3.48 22.58
N LEU A 202 28.70 -4.20 21.61
CA LEU A 202 28.09 -4.33 20.27
C LEU A 202 27.09 -5.47 20.16
N THR A 203 27.00 -6.37 21.14
CA THR A 203 26.03 -7.48 21.12
C THR A 203 25.31 -7.65 22.46
N GLU A 204 24.08 -8.14 22.38
CA GLU A 204 23.29 -8.56 23.53
C GLU A 204 24.02 -9.65 24.35
N ARG A 205 24.66 -10.59 23.65
CA ARG A 205 25.34 -11.75 24.23
C ARG A 205 26.50 -11.36 25.14
N THR A 206 27.33 -10.39 24.75
CA THR A 206 28.46 -9.96 25.59
C THR A 206 28.03 -9.12 26.80
N ALA A 207 26.95 -8.33 26.67
CA ALA A 207 26.36 -7.61 27.80
C ALA A 207 25.72 -8.59 28.80
N ALA A 208 24.95 -9.57 28.32
CA ALA A 208 24.33 -10.60 29.15
C ALA A 208 25.41 -11.44 29.85
N TRP A 209 26.42 -11.90 29.10
CA TRP A 209 27.56 -12.66 29.62
C TRP A 209 28.19 -12.06 30.86
N LEU A 210 28.62 -10.80 30.78
CA LEU A 210 29.34 -10.15 31.87
C LEU A 210 28.46 -10.02 33.11
N PHE A 211 27.18 -9.68 32.91
CA PHE A 211 26.21 -9.58 33.99
C PHE A 211 25.86 -10.94 34.60
N ASP A 212 25.71 -11.98 33.80
CA ASP A 212 25.37 -13.32 34.25
C ASP A 212 26.55 -13.97 35.00
N ALA A 213 27.77 -13.79 34.51
CA ALA A 213 28.98 -14.24 35.20
C ALA A 213 29.21 -13.48 36.52
N CYS A 214 29.03 -12.15 36.54
CA CYS A 214 29.09 -11.37 37.78
C CYS A 214 27.93 -11.71 38.72
N GLN A 215 26.76 -12.05 38.21
CA GLN A 215 25.61 -12.46 39.03
C GLN A 215 25.86 -13.81 39.71
N ALA A 216 26.49 -14.75 39.01
CA ALA A 216 26.84 -16.06 39.53
C ALA A 216 27.78 -16.02 40.75
N VAL A 217 28.55 -14.93 40.91
CA VAL A 217 29.43 -14.70 42.09
C VAL A 217 29.00 -13.51 42.95
N GLY A 218 27.78 -12.98 42.77
CA GLY A 218 27.21 -11.91 43.58
C GLY A 218 27.76 -10.49 43.33
N LEU A 219 28.48 -10.28 42.22
CA LEU A 219 29.09 -9.00 41.83
C LEU A 219 28.25 -8.16 40.86
N ALA A 220 27.13 -8.67 40.34
CA ALA A 220 26.30 -7.94 39.35
C ALA A 220 25.86 -6.52 39.77
N PRO A 221 25.43 -6.26 41.03
CA PRO A 221 25.11 -4.89 41.46
C PRO A 221 26.34 -3.97 41.45
N LYS A 222 27.52 -4.51 41.75
CA LYS A 222 28.80 -3.79 41.78
C LYS A 222 29.25 -3.45 40.35
N LEU A 223 29.12 -4.40 39.41
CA LEU A 223 29.33 -4.16 37.98
C LEU A 223 28.43 -3.04 37.45
N ALA A 224 27.13 -3.06 37.75
CA ALA A 224 26.22 -1.99 37.34
C ALA A 224 26.64 -0.63 37.89
N GLN A 225 27.12 -0.57 39.15
CA GLN A 225 27.63 0.65 39.75
C GLN A 225 28.88 1.15 39.06
N CYS A 226 29.83 0.26 38.72
CA CYS A 226 31.06 0.64 38.03
C CYS A 226 30.79 1.12 36.60
N LEU A 227 29.92 0.42 35.84
CA LEU A 227 29.54 0.82 34.49
C LEU A 227 28.85 2.20 34.45
N ARG A 228 28.08 2.57 35.48
CA ARG A 228 27.49 3.93 35.57
C ARG A 228 28.53 5.05 35.74
N ARG A 229 29.79 4.74 36.08
CA ARG A 229 30.85 5.73 36.34
C ARG A 229 31.74 6.01 35.13
N ILE A 230 31.64 5.21 34.09
CA ILE A 230 32.41 5.32 32.84
C ILE A 230 31.46 5.44 31.64
N PRO A 231 31.87 6.00 30.50
CA PRO A 231 31.04 6.00 29.29
C PRO A 231 30.72 4.58 28.82
N VAL A 232 29.43 4.30 28.60
CA VAL A 232 28.93 3.03 28.10
C VAL A 232 28.27 3.26 26.74
N ILE A 233 28.87 2.72 25.69
CA ILE A 233 28.32 2.71 24.33
C ILE A 233 27.71 1.33 24.09
N ALA A 234 26.54 1.25 23.47
CA ALA A 234 25.90 -0.04 23.20
C ALA A 234 25.19 -0.05 21.85
N SER A 235 25.09 -1.21 21.18
CA SER A 235 24.17 -1.38 20.06
C SER A 235 22.72 -1.49 20.55
N GLU A 236 21.73 -1.24 19.69
CA GLU A 236 20.30 -1.38 20.04
C GLU A 236 19.95 -2.70 20.78
N PRO A 237 20.42 -3.89 20.34
CA PRO A 237 20.20 -5.13 21.08
C PRO A 237 20.87 -5.16 22.46
N ALA A 238 22.10 -4.65 22.58
CA ALA A 238 22.82 -4.60 23.86
C ALA A 238 22.19 -3.63 24.86
N THR A 239 21.61 -2.52 24.38
CA THR A 239 20.91 -1.52 25.20
C THR A 239 19.74 -2.12 25.98
N ALA A 240 18.99 -3.04 25.38
CA ALA A 240 17.85 -3.68 26.04
C ALA A 240 18.29 -4.50 27.27
N ILE A 241 19.37 -5.26 27.17
CA ILE A 241 19.91 -6.05 28.29
C ILE A 241 20.53 -5.15 29.36
N LEU A 242 21.34 -4.16 28.99
CA LEU A 242 21.95 -3.24 29.95
C LEU A 242 20.89 -2.50 30.77
N ARG A 243 19.82 -2.01 30.14
CA ARG A 243 18.71 -1.32 30.83
C ARG A 243 17.98 -2.23 31.81
N ARG A 244 17.71 -3.49 31.44
CA ARG A 244 17.12 -4.50 32.35
C ARG A 244 18.00 -4.78 33.57
N ARG A 245 19.32 -4.59 33.45
CA ARG A 245 20.30 -4.74 34.53
C ARG A 245 20.65 -3.41 35.23
N GLY A 246 19.89 -2.34 34.95
CA GLY A 246 20.04 -1.04 35.61
C GLY A 246 21.22 -0.20 35.11
N VAL A 247 21.76 -0.47 33.93
CA VAL A 247 22.78 0.36 33.27
C VAL A 247 22.15 1.02 32.04
N HIS A 248 22.21 2.34 31.98
CA HIS A 248 21.75 3.08 30.80
C HIS A 248 22.98 3.43 29.95
N PRO A 249 23.09 2.91 28.72
CA PRO A 249 24.14 3.33 27.81
C PRO A 249 24.05 4.83 27.54
N ASP A 250 25.19 5.51 27.54
CA ASP A 250 25.31 6.93 27.22
C ASP A 250 25.10 7.19 25.72
N LEU A 251 25.40 6.21 24.87
CA LEU A 251 25.14 6.24 23.43
C LEU A 251 24.62 4.89 22.95
N THR A 252 23.54 4.90 22.16
CA THR A 252 23.02 3.70 21.48
C THR A 252 23.29 3.79 19.98
N LEU A 253 24.01 2.82 19.44
CA LEU A 253 24.38 2.74 18.02
C LEU A 253 23.32 1.94 17.25
N SER A 254 22.79 2.52 16.17
CA SER A 254 21.98 1.80 15.18
C SER A 254 22.89 1.05 14.20
N HIS A 255 22.36 0.05 13.48
CA HIS A 255 23.12 -0.71 12.48
C HIS A 255 23.76 0.19 11.39
N ALA A 256 23.11 1.29 11.04
CA ALA A 256 23.62 2.28 10.09
C ALA A 256 24.80 3.12 10.65
N THR A 257 24.86 3.30 11.97
CA THR A 257 25.87 4.11 12.66
C THR A 257 27.22 3.39 12.79
N ILE A 258 27.23 2.05 12.71
CA ILE A 258 28.43 1.19 12.86
C ILE A 258 29.33 1.24 11.61
N MET A 259 28.79 1.62 10.44
CA MET A 259 29.48 1.57 9.14
C MET A 259 29.93 2.94 8.59
N GLN A 260 29.74 4.01 9.36
CA GLN A 260 30.06 5.38 8.93
C GLN A 260 31.36 5.90 9.57
N PRO A 261 32.08 6.84 8.92
CA PRO A 261 33.18 7.54 9.58
C PRO A 261 32.69 8.24 10.85
N VAL A 262 33.53 8.21 11.90
CA VAL A 262 33.27 8.62 13.31
C VAL A 262 32.08 9.59 13.44
N PRO A 263 30.90 9.11 13.89
CA PRO A 263 29.75 9.95 14.16
C PRO A 263 30.11 11.03 15.19
N TYR A 264 29.67 12.26 14.98
CA TYR A 264 29.87 13.39 15.89
C TYR A 264 29.43 13.07 17.34
N ASP A 265 28.33 12.33 17.49
CA ASP A 265 27.79 11.88 18.77
C ASP A 265 28.73 10.94 19.53
N LEU A 266 29.56 10.16 18.81
CA LEU A 266 30.55 9.24 19.38
C LEU A 266 31.75 10.01 19.96
N ALA A 267 32.21 11.06 19.29
CA ALA A 267 33.28 11.95 19.76
C ALA A 267 32.84 12.78 20.98
N LEU A 268 31.58 13.25 20.99
CA LEU A 268 30.94 13.92 22.13
C LEU A 268 30.79 13.01 23.35
N THR A 269 30.33 11.77 23.16
CA THR A 269 30.13 10.79 24.25
C THR A 269 31.45 10.42 24.93
N LEU A 270 32.54 10.38 24.17
CA LEU A 270 33.89 10.10 24.68
C LEU A 270 34.62 11.35 25.20
N GLY A 271 34.05 12.54 25.01
CA GLY A 271 34.61 13.81 25.48
C GLY A 271 35.91 14.21 24.77
N LEU A 272 36.07 13.84 23.50
CA LEU A 272 37.32 13.99 22.73
C LEU A 272 37.33 15.19 21.76
N ASP A 273 36.23 15.94 21.68
CA ASP A 273 36.12 17.13 20.83
C ASP A 273 36.68 18.38 21.55
N ASP A 274 37.85 18.84 21.09
CA ASP A 274 38.51 20.09 21.50
C ASP A 274 38.10 21.29 20.63
N GLU A 275 37.22 21.10 19.63
CA GLU A 275 36.74 22.21 18.80
C GLU A 275 35.79 23.09 19.62
N PRO A 276 36.09 24.38 19.80
CA PRO A 276 35.24 25.27 20.57
C PRO A 276 33.87 25.32 19.90
N ARG A 277 32.84 24.95 20.66
CA ARG A 277 31.44 25.23 20.32
C ARG A 277 31.40 26.65 19.75
N ARG A 278 31.19 26.76 18.44
CA ARG A 278 30.42 27.88 17.93
C ARG A 278 29.04 27.70 18.56
N THR A 279 28.88 28.20 19.79
CA THR A 279 27.69 29.00 20.06
C THR A 279 27.54 29.87 18.84
N PRO A 280 26.43 29.83 18.09
CA PRO A 280 26.09 30.99 17.33
C PRO A 280 26.07 32.08 18.40
N LYS A 281 27.06 32.99 18.38
CA LYS A 281 26.74 34.38 18.72
C LYS A 281 25.43 34.65 18.01
N PRO A 282 24.43 35.29 18.63
CA PRO A 282 23.17 35.64 17.97
C PRO A 282 23.52 36.38 16.68
N GLY A 283 23.61 35.60 15.62
CA GLY A 283 24.01 35.99 14.30
C GLY A 283 22.70 36.23 13.66
N ASN A 284 22.35 37.50 13.58
CA ASN A 284 21.18 38.00 12.89
C ASN A 284 21.18 37.43 11.46
N THR A 285 20.56 36.26 11.25
CA THR A 285 20.36 35.67 9.92
C THR A 285 19.21 36.37 9.19
N GLY A 286 18.60 37.41 9.77
CA GLY A 286 17.48 38.15 9.21
C GLY A 286 16.18 37.34 9.05
N ARG A 287 16.22 36.01 9.22
CA ARG A 287 15.06 35.11 9.08
C ARG A 287 14.31 34.93 10.40
N HIS A 288 12.98 35.03 10.35
CA HIS A 288 12.05 34.88 11.47
C HIS A 288 11.93 33.41 11.89
N ARG A 289 12.21 33.11 13.16
CA ARG A 289 12.26 31.73 13.68
C ARG A 289 10.87 31.27 14.12
N VAL A 290 10.39 30.21 13.48
CA VAL A 290 9.10 29.58 13.75
C VAL A 290 9.36 28.21 14.35
N VAL A 291 8.95 28.00 15.60
CA VAL A 291 9.06 26.69 16.26
C VAL A 291 7.67 26.09 16.42
N ILE A 292 7.50 24.85 15.96
CA ILE A 292 6.24 24.11 16.06
C ILE A 292 6.42 22.93 17.01
N VAL A 293 5.59 22.85 18.05
CA VAL A 293 5.64 21.80 19.09
C VAL A 293 4.51 20.81 18.85
N GLY A 294 4.88 19.61 18.42
CA GLY A 294 3.98 18.55 17.96
C GLY A 294 4.09 18.33 16.45
N ASN A 295 4.19 17.08 16.02
CA ASN A 295 4.30 16.67 14.61
C ASN A 295 3.12 15.78 14.17
N GLY A 296 1.89 16.20 14.47
CA GLY A 296 0.68 15.55 13.99
C GLY A 296 0.23 16.05 12.62
N MET A 297 -0.90 15.53 12.12
CA MET A 297 -1.49 15.90 10.82
C MET A 297 -1.66 17.42 10.64
N VAL A 298 -2.05 18.12 11.71
CA VAL A 298 -2.25 19.59 11.71
C VAL A 298 -0.93 20.36 11.56
N SER A 299 0.13 19.89 12.23
CA SER A 299 1.47 20.47 12.14
C SER A 299 2.06 20.29 10.74
N TYR A 300 1.92 19.08 10.17
CA TYR A 300 2.24 18.83 8.76
C TYR A 300 1.52 19.81 7.83
N LYS A 301 0.20 20.00 8.03
CA LYS A 301 -0.57 20.92 7.17
C LYS A 301 -0.11 22.37 7.31
N LEU A 302 0.27 22.79 8.52
CA LEU A 302 0.86 24.11 8.76
C LEU A 302 2.18 24.27 7.98
N CYS A 303 3.08 23.28 8.05
CA CYS A 303 4.33 23.26 7.29
C CYS A 303 4.10 23.32 5.77
N ASP A 304 3.13 22.55 5.26
CA ASP A 304 2.72 22.55 3.85
C ASP A 304 2.29 23.95 3.41
N ARG A 305 1.43 24.62 4.20
CA ARG A 305 0.95 25.98 3.91
C ARG A 305 2.04 27.06 4.04
N LEU A 306 2.97 26.92 4.97
CA LEU A 306 4.07 27.88 5.15
C LEU A 306 5.11 27.80 4.03
N THR A 307 5.17 26.68 3.30
CA THR A 307 6.15 26.43 2.23
C THR A 307 5.54 26.47 0.82
N GLU A 308 4.24 26.74 0.71
CA GLU A 308 3.51 26.85 -0.55
C GLU A 308 3.98 28.07 -1.37
N GLY A 309 4.72 27.83 -2.47
CA GLY A 309 5.25 28.88 -3.35
C GLY A 309 6.77 29.10 -3.29
N GLY A 310 7.49 28.37 -2.44
CA GLY A 310 8.95 28.39 -2.35
C GLY A 310 9.50 28.96 -1.03
N LEU A 311 10.81 28.83 -0.81
CA LEU A 311 11.50 29.10 0.47
C LEU A 311 11.88 30.58 0.73
N ASP A 312 11.34 31.51 -0.06
CA ASP A 312 11.77 32.91 -0.08
C ASP A 312 11.05 33.80 0.95
N HIS A 313 10.27 33.20 1.86
CA HIS A 313 9.47 33.92 2.86
C HIS A 313 10.25 34.43 4.08
N GLY A 314 11.57 34.22 4.12
CA GLY A 314 12.40 34.68 5.23
C GLY A 314 12.11 33.96 6.57
N LEU A 315 11.50 32.77 6.54
CA LEU A 315 11.21 31.97 7.73
C LEU A 315 12.29 30.90 7.95
N ARG A 316 12.52 30.54 9.22
CA ARG A 316 13.26 29.32 9.60
C ARG A 316 12.35 28.47 10.48
N ILE A 317 12.00 27.27 10.00
CA ILE A 317 11.00 26.42 10.65
C ILE A 317 11.69 25.24 11.35
N THR A 318 11.40 25.06 12.64
CA THR A 318 11.82 23.88 13.42
C THR A 318 10.59 23.19 13.99
N VAL A 319 10.43 21.90 13.72
CA VAL A 319 9.33 21.06 14.23
C VAL A 319 9.88 20.10 15.27
N LEU A 320 9.34 20.15 16.49
CA LEU A 320 9.71 19.28 17.62
C LEU A 320 8.59 18.27 17.87
N GLY A 321 8.86 16.99 17.63
CA GLY A 321 7.91 15.89 17.84
C GLY A 321 8.41 14.90 18.89
N GLU A 322 7.54 14.53 19.84
CA GLU A 322 7.89 13.52 20.86
C GLU A 322 7.88 12.09 20.30
N GLU A 323 7.09 11.83 19.27
CA GLU A 323 6.95 10.51 18.65
C GLU A 323 8.14 10.17 17.74
N THR A 324 8.26 8.88 17.44
CA THR A 324 9.38 8.34 16.67
C THR A 324 9.23 8.53 15.16
N TRP A 325 8.01 8.83 14.70
CA TRP A 325 7.62 8.89 13.31
C TRP A 325 7.45 10.34 12.80
N PRO A 326 7.71 10.61 11.50
CA PRO A 326 7.15 11.78 10.83
C PRO A 326 5.61 11.82 10.92
N ALA A 327 4.98 12.93 10.55
CA ALA A 327 3.53 13.04 10.66
C ALA A 327 2.83 11.94 9.84
N TYR A 328 1.92 11.22 10.49
CA TYR A 328 1.17 10.11 9.89
C TYR A 328 -0.34 10.31 10.04
N ASP A 329 -1.10 9.59 9.21
CA ASP A 329 -2.55 9.68 9.14
C ASP A 329 -3.22 8.92 10.30
N ARG A 330 -3.67 9.67 11.30
CA ARG A 330 -4.36 9.13 12.47
C ARG A 330 -5.83 8.78 12.22
N VAL A 331 -6.40 9.22 11.10
CA VAL A 331 -7.79 8.90 10.74
C VAL A 331 -7.87 7.45 10.27
N HIS A 332 -6.81 6.95 9.61
CA HIS A 332 -6.76 5.61 9.04
C HIS A 332 -5.99 4.58 9.89
N LEU A 333 -5.85 4.80 11.21
CA LEU A 333 -5.16 3.87 12.11
C LEU A 333 -5.72 2.44 12.08
N SER A 334 -7.02 2.27 11.84
CA SER A 334 -7.63 0.94 11.80
C SER A 334 -7.17 0.11 10.60
N GLU A 335 -6.61 0.73 9.56
CA GLU A 335 -6.05 0.03 8.40
C GLU A 335 -4.71 -0.66 8.70
N TYR A 336 -4.05 -0.30 9.81
CA TYR A 336 -2.88 -1.03 10.30
C TYR A 336 -3.21 -2.51 10.54
N PHE A 337 -4.39 -2.78 11.13
CA PHE A 337 -4.85 -4.15 11.42
C PHE A 337 -5.36 -4.90 10.18
N SER A 338 -5.54 -4.21 9.04
CA SER A 338 -5.92 -4.83 7.77
C SER A 338 -4.74 -4.99 6.79
N GLY A 339 -3.51 -4.74 7.24
CA GLY A 339 -2.27 -5.07 6.54
C GLY A 339 -1.40 -3.89 6.10
N LYS A 340 -1.76 -2.64 6.43
CA LYS A 340 -0.85 -1.49 6.25
C LYS A 340 0.25 -1.48 7.30
N THR A 341 1.46 -1.05 6.93
CA THR A 341 2.54 -0.83 7.90
C THR A 341 2.50 0.57 8.50
N ALA A 342 3.31 0.83 9.53
CA ALA A 342 3.49 2.17 10.08
C ALA A 342 3.95 3.18 9.01
N GLU A 343 4.82 2.76 8.10
CA GLU A 343 5.32 3.56 6.99
C GLU A 343 4.23 3.92 5.98
N ASP A 344 3.28 3.01 5.71
CA ASP A 344 2.15 3.28 4.81
C ASP A 344 1.19 4.35 5.34
N LEU A 345 1.25 4.63 6.65
CA LEU A 345 0.46 5.68 7.31
C LEU A 345 1.18 7.02 7.32
N VAL A 346 2.49 7.07 7.08
CA VAL A 346 3.26 8.32 7.04
C VAL A 346 2.74 9.20 5.89
N ILE A 347 2.37 10.45 6.20
CA ILE A 347 1.80 11.37 5.22
C ILE A 347 2.88 11.83 4.23
N GLU A 348 4.03 12.25 4.77
CA GLU A 348 5.22 12.58 4.01
C GLU A 348 6.48 12.11 4.76
N PRO A 349 7.49 11.57 4.05
CA PRO A 349 8.71 11.09 4.66
C PRO A 349 9.58 12.26 5.18
N ARG A 350 10.60 11.94 5.98
CA ARG A 350 11.55 12.93 6.51
C ARG A 350 12.20 13.79 5.43
N THR A 351 12.47 13.22 4.26
CA THR A 351 13.06 13.92 3.11
C THR A 351 12.19 15.09 2.63
N TRP A 352 10.86 15.01 2.75
CA TRP A 352 9.96 16.11 2.37
C TRP A 352 10.18 17.37 3.21
N TYR A 353 10.50 17.20 4.51
CA TYR A 353 10.82 18.29 5.42
C TYR A 353 12.20 18.88 5.09
N GLU A 354 13.18 18.02 4.82
CA GLU A 354 14.54 18.42 4.44
C GLU A 354 14.57 19.22 3.13
N GLU A 355 13.85 18.76 2.10
CA GLU A 355 13.70 19.45 0.80
C GLU A 355 13.06 20.84 0.93
N ARG A 356 12.35 21.09 2.03
CA ARG A 356 11.67 22.35 2.35
C ARG A 356 12.37 23.18 3.41
N ASP A 357 13.63 22.87 3.73
CA ASP A 357 14.41 23.59 4.75
C ASP A 357 13.68 23.64 6.12
N ILE A 358 12.90 22.58 6.42
CA ILE A 358 12.23 22.40 7.71
C ILE A 358 13.08 21.46 8.56
N GLU A 359 13.51 21.94 9.71
CA GLU A 359 14.25 21.15 10.68
C GLU A 359 13.27 20.27 11.49
N LEU A 360 13.17 18.99 11.14
CA LEU A 360 12.35 18.02 11.88
C LEU A 360 13.17 17.27 12.95
N CYS A 361 12.81 17.49 14.21
CA CYS A 361 13.39 16.83 15.38
C CYS A 361 12.37 15.85 15.99
N LEU A 362 12.59 14.55 15.81
CA LEU A 362 11.75 13.48 16.37
C LEU A 362 12.35 12.97 17.69
N LYS A 363 11.53 12.30 18.52
CA LYS A 363 11.91 11.89 19.88
C LYS A 363 12.37 13.05 20.78
N GLU A 364 11.99 14.29 20.42
CA GLU A 364 12.30 15.51 21.17
C GLU A 364 11.01 16.06 21.79
N ARG A 365 10.66 15.56 22.99
CA ARG A 365 9.55 16.12 23.77
C ARG A 365 9.95 17.49 24.32
N VAL A 366 9.07 18.47 24.21
CA VAL A 366 9.24 19.78 24.88
C VAL A 366 8.73 19.67 26.31
N ASP A 367 9.55 20.07 27.29
CA ASP A 367 9.22 20.01 28.72
C ASP A 367 8.93 21.38 29.32
N LYS A 368 9.52 22.46 28.78
CA LYS A 368 9.33 23.83 29.29
C LYS A 368 9.28 24.85 28.15
N ILE A 369 8.45 25.88 28.33
CA ILE A 369 8.47 27.11 27.52
C ILE A 369 8.91 28.25 28.44
N ASP A 370 9.97 28.96 28.05
CA ASP A 370 10.44 30.16 28.72
C ASP A 370 10.10 31.39 27.88
N ARG A 371 9.07 32.13 28.32
CA ARG A 371 8.47 33.23 27.56
C ARG A 371 9.30 34.51 27.61
N ASP A 372 10.05 34.71 28.68
CA ASP A 372 10.83 35.94 28.89
C ASP A 372 12.00 36.02 27.91
N ILE A 373 12.65 34.88 27.65
CA ILE A 373 13.76 34.77 26.70
C ILE A 373 13.36 34.14 25.36
N LYS A 374 12.07 33.78 25.19
CA LYS A 374 11.49 33.12 24.01
C LYS A 374 12.24 31.86 23.58
N VAL A 375 12.33 30.89 24.48
CA VAL A 375 13.00 29.60 24.27
C VAL A 375 12.08 28.45 24.68
N VAL A 376 12.11 27.35 23.93
CA VAL A 376 11.58 26.06 24.40
C VAL A 376 12.71 25.13 24.81
N VAL A 377 12.50 24.36 25.88
CA VAL A 377 13.47 23.40 26.41
C VAL A 377 12.95 21.99 26.21
N THR A 378 13.70 21.15 25.51
CA THR A 378 13.35 19.75 25.29
C THR A 378 13.78 18.86 26.46
N SER A 379 13.26 17.64 26.53
CA SER A 379 13.61 16.64 27.55
C SER A 379 15.07 16.23 27.51
N GLY A 380 15.76 16.43 26.37
CA GLY A 380 17.20 16.25 26.23
C GLY A 380 18.03 17.45 26.73
N GLY A 381 17.39 18.49 27.27
CA GLY A 381 18.03 19.74 27.72
C GLY A 381 18.38 20.71 26.58
N ARG A 382 17.91 20.46 25.35
CA ARG A 382 18.14 21.36 24.21
C ARG A 382 17.28 22.61 24.36
N GLU A 383 17.91 23.77 24.28
CA GLU A 383 17.24 25.07 24.20
C GLU A 383 17.06 25.49 22.74
N VAL A 384 15.82 25.73 22.32
CA VAL A 384 15.47 26.15 20.95
C VAL A 384 14.78 27.51 21.01
N PRO A 385 15.43 28.59 20.52
CA PRO A 385 14.86 29.93 20.55
C PRO A 385 13.83 30.14 19.44
N TYR A 386 12.80 30.93 19.69
CA TYR A 386 11.72 31.22 18.75
C TYR A 386 11.39 32.71 18.67
N ASP A 387 10.89 33.15 17.52
CA ASP A 387 10.23 34.44 17.35
C ASP A 387 8.70 34.26 17.37
N SER A 388 8.22 33.16 16.75
CA SER A 388 6.86 32.63 16.90
C SER A 388 6.88 31.17 17.30
N LEU A 389 6.06 30.81 18.30
CA LEU A 389 5.89 29.44 18.79
C LEU A 389 4.48 28.95 18.48
N ILE A 390 4.35 27.74 17.95
CA ILE A 390 3.06 27.12 17.64
C ILE A 390 2.92 25.86 18.48
N LEU A 391 1.89 25.80 19.31
CA LEU A 391 1.51 24.64 20.09
C LEU A 391 0.52 23.79 19.27
N ALA A 392 1.01 22.68 18.74
CA ALA A 392 0.26 21.68 17.97
C ALA A 392 0.30 20.32 18.69
N THR A 393 0.19 20.35 20.03
CA THR A 393 0.39 19.20 20.93
C THR A 393 -0.75 18.18 20.87
N GLY A 394 -1.86 18.53 20.23
CA GLY A 394 -3.03 17.66 20.06
C GLY A 394 -3.70 17.30 21.39
N ALA A 395 -4.23 16.08 21.46
CA ALA A 395 -4.90 15.55 22.64
C ALA A 395 -4.38 14.16 23.04
N GLU A 396 -4.57 13.81 24.30
CA GLU A 396 -4.34 12.48 24.85
C GLU A 396 -5.65 11.70 25.01
N PRO A 397 -5.62 10.35 25.00
CA PRO A 397 -6.79 9.54 25.32
C PRO A 397 -7.31 9.85 26.73
N PHE A 398 -8.62 10.09 26.85
CA PHE A 398 -9.25 10.24 28.15
C PHE A 398 -9.43 8.87 28.81
N ILE A 399 -8.72 8.65 29.91
CA ILE A 399 -8.82 7.44 30.74
C ILE A 399 -9.81 7.74 31.88
N PRO A 400 -10.99 7.06 31.94
CA PRO A 400 -11.93 7.24 33.03
C PRO A 400 -11.31 6.87 34.39
N PRO A 401 -11.68 7.53 35.51
CA PRO A 401 -11.13 7.23 36.82
C PRO A 401 -11.73 5.95 37.42
N VAL A 402 -11.47 4.81 36.78
CA VAL A 402 -11.92 3.48 37.18
C VAL A 402 -10.74 2.71 37.77
N PRO A 403 -10.87 2.12 38.98
CA PRO A 403 -9.82 1.30 39.57
C PRO A 403 -9.41 0.11 38.68
N GLY A 404 -8.10 -0.08 38.49
CA GLY A 404 -7.51 -1.20 37.77
C GLY A 404 -7.28 -1.00 36.27
N LEU A 405 -7.46 0.22 35.74
CA LEU A 405 -7.11 0.56 34.34
C LEU A 405 -5.59 0.66 34.09
N ASP A 406 -4.77 0.55 35.13
CA ASP A 406 -3.32 0.49 35.11
C ASP A 406 -2.77 -0.95 35.00
N LYS A 407 -3.64 -1.96 34.98
CA LYS A 407 -3.26 -3.38 34.86
C LYS A 407 -2.73 -3.74 33.49
N ALA A 408 -1.89 -4.76 33.44
CA ALA A 408 -1.46 -5.34 32.17
C ALA A 408 -2.66 -5.93 31.40
N GLY A 409 -2.68 -5.68 30.08
CA GLY A 409 -3.81 -6.01 29.20
C GLY A 409 -4.83 -4.89 29.01
N VAL A 410 -4.59 -3.71 29.60
CA VAL A 410 -5.36 -2.49 29.32
C VAL A 410 -4.55 -1.56 28.42
N PHE A 411 -5.12 -1.16 27.29
CA PHE A 411 -4.48 -0.32 26.26
C PHE A 411 -5.36 0.89 25.92
N VAL A 412 -4.75 1.87 25.28
CA VAL A 412 -5.44 2.99 24.62
C VAL A 412 -5.29 2.85 23.10
N TYR A 413 -6.08 3.58 22.33
CA TYR A 413 -6.05 3.52 20.86
C TYR A 413 -5.75 4.90 20.27
N ARG A 414 -4.47 5.20 19.98
CA ARG A 414 -4.08 6.56 19.55
C ARG A 414 -2.82 6.69 18.69
N THR A 415 -1.76 5.96 19.02
CA THR A 415 -0.44 6.04 18.34
C THR A 415 -0.10 4.71 17.65
N ILE A 416 0.86 4.72 16.73
CA ILE A 416 1.37 3.48 16.10
C ILE A 416 1.90 2.52 17.18
N GLU A 417 2.64 3.05 18.15
CA GLU A 417 3.16 2.28 19.28
C GLU A 417 2.05 1.64 20.12
N ASP A 418 0.90 2.31 20.29
CA ASP A 418 -0.27 1.70 20.92
C ASP A 418 -0.83 0.53 20.09
N LEU A 419 -0.85 0.66 18.76
CA LEU A 419 -1.35 -0.40 17.87
C LEU A 419 -0.45 -1.63 17.89
N GLU A 420 0.87 -1.43 17.89
CA GLU A 420 1.87 -2.49 18.04
C GLU A 420 1.70 -3.21 19.38
N ALA A 421 1.50 -2.47 20.47
CA ALA A 421 1.27 -3.02 21.79
C ALA A 421 -0.03 -3.85 21.86
N ILE A 422 -1.12 -3.35 21.29
CA ILE A 422 -2.40 -4.08 21.18
C ILE A 422 -2.21 -5.36 20.36
N THR A 423 -1.58 -5.27 19.18
CA THR A 423 -1.37 -6.41 18.27
C THR A 423 -0.55 -7.50 18.94
N SER A 424 0.54 -7.12 19.61
CA SER A 424 1.41 -8.05 20.32
C SER A 424 0.67 -8.75 21.48
N TYR A 425 -0.07 -7.99 22.29
CA TYR A 425 -0.81 -8.56 23.41
C TYR A 425 -1.99 -9.43 22.97
N ALA A 426 -2.67 -9.05 21.88
CA ALA A 426 -3.83 -9.76 21.34
C ALA A 426 -3.52 -11.21 20.93
N GLN A 427 -2.27 -11.54 20.58
CA GLN A 427 -1.87 -12.90 20.16
C GLN A 427 -2.16 -13.98 21.21
N LYS A 428 -2.21 -13.61 22.50
CA LYS A 428 -2.51 -14.52 23.62
C LYS A 428 -3.95 -14.39 24.15
N CYS A 429 -4.77 -13.54 23.54
CA CYS A 429 -6.12 -13.21 24.00
C CYS A 429 -7.19 -13.92 23.15
N LYS A 430 -8.41 -14.02 23.68
CA LYS A 430 -9.59 -14.52 22.97
C LYS A 430 -10.73 -13.52 22.98
N VAL A 431 -10.91 -12.78 24.07
CA VAL A 431 -12.03 -11.85 24.26
C VAL A 431 -11.51 -10.44 24.55
N ALA A 432 -11.97 -9.46 23.77
CA ALA A 432 -11.67 -8.05 23.93
C ALA A 432 -12.89 -7.26 24.40
N ALA A 433 -12.69 -6.27 25.28
CA ALA A 433 -13.66 -5.22 25.52
C ALA A 433 -13.11 -3.86 25.08
N VAL A 434 -13.91 -3.10 24.35
CA VAL A 434 -13.63 -1.71 24.00
C VAL A 434 -14.53 -0.81 24.85
N ILE A 435 -13.91 0.01 25.69
CA ILE A 435 -14.64 0.97 26.53
C ILE A 435 -14.79 2.28 25.75
N GLY A 436 -16.01 2.52 25.27
CA GLY A 436 -16.40 3.66 24.45
C GLY A 436 -17.06 3.22 23.14
N GLY A 437 -18.27 3.72 22.88
CA GLY A 437 -19.09 3.49 21.69
C GLY A 437 -19.18 4.71 20.76
N GLY A 438 -18.20 5.61 20.83
CA GLY A 438 -18.01 6.70 19.86
C GLY A 438 -17.19 6.27 18.65
N LEU A 439 -16.87 7.21 17.73
CA LEU A 439 -16.16 6.92 16.47
C LEU A 439 -14.92 6.02 16.66
N LEU A 440 -13.96 6.48 17.48
CA LEU A 440 -12.71 5.76 17.72
C LEU A 440 -12.92 4.44 18.45
N GLY A 441 -13.96 4.33 19.27
CA GLY A 441 -14.31 3.09 19.98
C GLY A 441 -14.84 2.04 19.02
N LEU A 442 -15.68 2.44 18.07
CA LEU A 442 -16.18 1.54 17.03
C LEU A 442 -15.06 1.10 16.06
N GLU A 443 -14.11 1.98 15.75
CA GLU A 443 -12.91 1.61 14.98
C GLU A 443 -11.97 0.68 15.77
N ALA A 444 -11.75 0.92 17.06
CA ALA A 444 -10.99 0.01 17.92
C ALA A 444 -11.67 -1.36 18.07
N ALA A 445 -13.00 -1.40 18.10
CA ALA A 445 -13.76 -2.64 18.14
C ALA A 445 -13.63 -3.44 16.83
N LYS A 446 -13.58 -2.74 15.69
CA LYS A 446 -13.23 -3.34 14.41
C LYS A 446 -11.82 -3.94 14.45
N ALA A 447 -10.84 -3.17 14.90
CA ALA A 447 -9.45 -3.62 15.00
C ALA A 447 -9.32 -4.90 15.85
N ALA A 448 -9.96 -4.94 17.02
CA ALA A 448 -9.97 -6.13 17.88
C ALA A 448 -10.60 -7.36 17.19
N ARG A 449 -11.69 -7.15 16.44
CA ARG A 449 -12.32 -8.22 15.64
C ARG A 449 -11.44 -8.69 14.49
N ASP A 450 -10.77 -7.78 13.79
CA ASP A 450 -9.89 -8.11 12.66
C ASP A 450 -8.64 -8.88 13.14
N LEU A 451 -8.24 -8.70 14.40
CA LEU A 451 -7.26 -9.53 15.12
C LEU A 451 -7.79 -10.92 15.55
N GLY A 452 -9.05 -11.24 15.25
CA GLY A 452 -9.67 -12.53 15.56
C GLY A 452 -10.25 -12.65 16.96
N LEU A 453 -10.41 -11.55 17.70
CA LEU A 453 -10.95 -11.56 19.07
C LEU A 453 -12.47 -11.46 19.08
N GLU A 454 -13.11 -12.20 19.99
CA GLU A 454 -14.51 -11.96 20.36
C GLU A 454 -14.61 -10.58 21.01
N THR A 455 -15.33 -9.66 20.39
CA THR A 455 -15.24 -8.24 20.75
C THR A 455 -16.54 -7.71 21.35
N HIS A 456 -16.42 -7.10 22.52
CA HIS A 456 -17.48 -6.42 23.26
C HIS A 456 -17.27 -4.91 23.22
N ILE A 457 -18.33 -4.15 22.95
CA ILE A 457 -18.34 -2.68 22.98
C ILE A 457 -19.10 -2.27 24.23
N VAL A 458 -18.44 -1.55 25.12
CA VAL A 458 -19.00 -1.09 26.40
C VAL A 458 -19.20 0.43 26.32
N GLU A 459 -20.46 0.87 26.26
CA GLU A 459 -20.83 2.27 26.21
C GLU A 459 -21.66 2.64 27.45
N MET A 460 -21.26 3.72 28.12
CA MET A 460 -21.96 4.23 29.30
C MET A 460 -23.27 4.91 28.92
N ALA A 461 -23.33 5.56 27.76
CA ALA A 461 -24.52 6.19 27.24
C ALA A 461 -25.59 5.15 26.86
N PRO A 462 -26.87 5.57 26.78
CA PRO A 462 -27.95 4.71 26.31
C PRO A 462 -27.90 4.39 24.80
N ARG A 463 -26.93 4.95 24.06
CA ARG A 463 -26.80 4.83 22.61
C ARG A 463 -25.35 4.94 22.14
N LEU A 464 -25.05 4.29 21.01
CA LEU A 464 -23.79 4.48 20.29
C LEU A 464 -23.73 5.86 19.62
N MET A 465 -22.51 6.38 19.43
CA MET A 465 -22.24 7.69 18.82
C MET A 465 -23.14 8.81 19.38
N PRO A 466 -23.19 9.02 20.71
CA PRO A 466 -24.16 9.91 21.35
C PRO A 466 -24.06 11.38 20.93
N ARG A 467 -22.95 11.78 20.28
CA ARG A 467 -22.73 13.14 19.74
C ARG A 467 -23.15 13.31 18.28
N GLN A 468 -23.44 12.23 17.56
CA GLN A 468 -23.76 12.26 16.12
C GLN A 468 -25.12 11.66 15.81
N LEU A 469 -25.55 10.66 16.58
CA LEU A 469 -26.75 9.89 16.30
C LEU A 469 -27.84 10.11 17.34
N ASP A 470 -29.07 10.20 16.85
CA ASP A 470 -30.28 10.06 17.65
C ASP A 470 -30.57 8.58 17.97
N ASP A 471 -31.58 8.33 18.81
CA ASP A 471 -31.84 6.98 19.31
C ASP A 471 -32.21 5.99 18.20
N ALA A 472 -32.91 6.46 17.16
CA ALA A 472 -33.33 5.61 16.06
C ALA A 472 -32.17 5.22 15.15
N GLY A 473 -31.31 6.17 14.78
CA GLY A 473 -30.07 5.90 14.04
C GLY A 473 -29.13 4.99 14.83
N ALA A 474 -28.94 5.25 16.12
CA ALA A 474 -28.08 4.43 16.97
C ALA A 474 -28.59 2.98 17.13
N ARG A 475 -29.91 2.76 17.27
CA ARG A 475 -30.50 1.42 17.30
C ARG A 475 -30.29 0.64 16.01
N LEU A 476 -30.30 1.31 14.86
CA LEU A 476 -30.02 0.67 13.59
C LEU A 476 -28.54 0.30 13.50
N LEU A 477 -27.65 1.22 13.88
CA LEU A 477 -26.22 0.96 13.94
C LEU A 477 -25.89 -0.22 14.87
N CYS A 478 -26.47 -0.29 16.07
CA CYS A 478 -26.30 -1.44 16.98
C CYS A 478 -26.66 -2.76 16.30
N ARG A 479 -27.83 -2.84 15.66
CA ARG A 479 -28.27 -4.06 14.97
C ARG A 479 -27.33 -4.48 13.86
N GLN A 480 -26.81 -3.53 13.09
CA GLN A 480 -25.84 -3.83 12.03
C GLN A 480 -24.51 -4.31 12.60
N ILE A 481 -24.00 -3.66 13.66
CA ILE A 481 -22.77 -4.09 14.35
C ILE A 481 -22.91 -5.49 14.97
N GLU A 482 -24.06 -5.77 15.60
CA GLU A 482 -24.33 -7.08 16.19
C GLU A 482 -24.44 -8.18 15.13
N SER A 483 -25.02 -7.86 13.96
CA SER A 483 -25.07 -8.81 12.83
C SER A 483 -23.68 -9.19 12.29
N MET A 484 -22.65 -8.40 12.59
CA MET A 484 -21.25 -8.66 12.23
C MET A 484 -20.50 -9.50 13.26
N GLY A 485 -21.17 -9.89 14.35
CA GLY A 485 -20.62 -10.73 15.42
C GLY A 485 -19.98 -9.96 16.59
N LEU A 486 -20.12 -8.65 16.65
CA LEU A 486 -19.71 -7.86 17.83
C LEU A 486 -20.85 -7.82 18.85
N LYS A 487 -20.53 -7.63 20.14
CA LYS A 487 -21.53 -7.54 21.22
C LYS A 487 -21.58 -6.13 21.78
N VAL A 488 -22.75 -5.50 21.84
CA VAL A 488 -22.90 -4.12 22.33
C VAL A 488 -23.54 -4.09 23.72
N HIS A 489 -22.91 -3.39 24.65
CA HIS A 489 -23.36 -3.18 26.03
C HIS A 489 -23.61 -1.69 26.24
N LEU A 490 -24.87 -1.27 26.16
CA LEU A 490 -25.30 0.12 26.39
C LEU A 490 -25.70 0.31 27.86
N ASN A 491 -25.68 1.55 28.36
CA ASN A 491 -25.88 1.84 29.78
C ASN A 491 -24.90 1.09 30.70
N ALA A 492 -23.77 0.61 30.16
CA ALA A 492 -22.85 -0.27 30.84
C ALA A 492 -21.74 0.56 31.50
N ARG A 493 -22.03 1.12 32.68
CA ARG A 493 -21.06 1.93 33.41
C ARG A 493 -20.06 1.03 34.13
N THR A 494 -18.81 1.03 33.65
CA THR A 494 -17.70 0.33 34.30
C THR A 494 -17.35 0.94 35.68
N THR A 495 -17.25 0.10 36.71
CA THR A 495 -16.89 0.49 38.09
C THR A 495 -15.55 -0.09 38.56
N GLY A 496 -15.02 -1.11 37.90
CA GLY A 496 -13.70 -1.65 38.20
C GLY A 496 -13.22 -2.67 37.17
N ILE A 497 -11.90 -2.76 37.01
CA ILE A 497 -11.25 -3.81 36.20
C ILE A 497 -10.82 -4.95 37.12
N LEU A 498 -11.22 -6.18 36.77
CA LEU A 498 -10.98 -7.40 37.54
C LEU A 498 -9.60 -8.02 37.20
N GLY A 499 -9.10 -8.88 38.09
CA GLY A 499 -7.78 -9.52 38.00
C GLY A 499 -6.79 -8.91 38.99
N ASP A 500 -5.69 -9.61 39.25
CA ASP A 500 -4.65 -9.12 40.17
C ASP A 500 -3.70 -8.19 39.41
N ASN A 501 -2.71 -8.75 38.71
CA ASN A 501 -1.72 -8.00 37.92
C ASN A 501 -2.08 -7.86 36.43
N GLU A 502 -2.84 -8.83 35.88
CA GLU A 502 -3.36 -8.81 34.51
C GLU A 502 -4.89 -8.76 34.53
N VAL A 503 -5.47 -8.18 33.48
CA VAL A 503 -6.92 -8.12 33.32
C VAL A 503 -7.55 -9.51 33.18
N SER A 504 -8.69 -9.72 33.85
CA SER A 504 -9.52 -10.94 33.68
C SER A 504 -11.00 -10.62 33.44
N GLY A 505 -11.38 -9.35 33.51
CA GLY A 505 -12.76 -8.92 33.33
C GLY A 505 -13.04 -7.46 33.70
N ILE A 506 -14.28 -7.06 33.47
CA ILE A 506 -14.86 -5.76 33.81
C ILE A 506 -16.00 -5.99 34.80
N ARG A 507 -16.14 -5.09 35.78
CA ARG A 507 -17.30 -4.99 36.67
C ARG A 507 -18.13 -3.76 36.31
N PHE A 508 -19.43 -3.93 36.14
CA PHE A 508 -20.37 -2.85 35.87
C PHE A 508 -21.04 -2.34 37.16
N ALA A 509 -21.76 -1.21 37.06
CA ALA A 509 -22.40 -0.56 38.19
C ALA A 509 -23.63 -1.31 38.74
N ASP A 510 -24.28 -2.12 37.91
CA ASP A 510 -25.39 -3.01 38.27
C ASP A 510 -24.92 -4.32 38.95
N GLY A 511 -23.60 -4.55 39.03
CA GLY A 511 -22.99 -5.73 39.62
C GLY A 511 -22.66 -6.84 38.62
N GLU A 512 -23.07 -6.72 37.34
CA GLU A 512 -22.71 -7.66 36.29
C GLU A 512 -21.19 -7.65 36.04
N ARG A 513 -20.68 -8.80 35.58
CA ARG A 513 -19.26 -9.00 35.27
C ARG A 513 -19.09 -9.55 33.86
N LEU A 514 -18.21 -8.93 33.10
CA LEU A 514 -17.82 -9.38 31.77
C LEU A 514 -16.39 -9.91 31.80
N SER A 515 -16.17 -11.18 31.48
CA SER A 515 -14.81 -11.76 31.42
C SER A 515 -14.15 -11.36 30.11
N VAL A 516 -12.95 -10.78 30.18
CA VAL A 516 -12.15 -10.35 29.02
C VAL A 516 -10.66 -10.50 29.30
N ASP A 517 -9.90 -10.72 28.23
CA ASP A 517 -8.45 -10.90 28.27
C ASP A 517 -7.69 -9.61 27.90
N ILE A 518 -8.35 -8.69 27.19
CA ILE A 518 -7.78 -7.41 26.77
C ILE A 518 -8.86 -6.32 26.81
N ILE A 519 -8.46 -5.12 27.23
CA ILE A 519 -9.32 -3.93 27.25
C ILE A 519 -8.68 -2.83 26.42
N ILE A 520 -9.44 -2.22 25.52
CA ILE A 520 -9.03 -1.04 24.76
C ILE A 520 -9.90 0.15 25.21
N VAL A 521 -9.29 1.18 25.75
CA VAL A 521 -9.97 2.37 26.25
C VAL A 521 -10.04 3.43 25.15
N SER A 522 -11.26 3.82 24.79
CA SER A 522 -11.58 4.82 23.76
C SER A 522 -12.75 5.70 24.22
N ALA A 523 -12.63 6.25 25.45
CA ALA A 523 -13.69 7.00 26.12
C ALA A 523 -13.68 8.51 25.79
N GLY A 524 -12.99 8.92 24.72
CA GLY A 524 -12.80 10.31 24.32
C GLY A 524 -11.35 10.78 24.42
N ILE A 525 -11.14 12.08 24.24
CA ILE A 525 -9.82 12.74 24.27
C ILE A 525 -9.83 13.91 25.24
N ARG A 526 -8.63 14.27 25.73
CA ARG A 526 -8.38 15.47 26.53
C ARG A 526 -7.30 16.34 25.86
N PRO A 527 -7.54 17.63 25.63
CA PRO A 527 -6.53 18.55 25.08
C PRO A 527 -5.24 18.53 25.91
N ARG A 528 -4.07 18.47 25.26
CA ARG A 528 -2.76 18.52 25.92
C ARG A 528 -2.33 19.96 26.16
N ASP A 529 -2.69 20.49 27.33
CA ASP A 529 -2.44 21.88 27.74
C ASP A 529 -1.32 22.06 28.79
N SER A 530 -0.65 20.97 29.18
CA SER A 530 0.35 20.96 30.27
C SER A 530 1.47 21.98 30.05
N LEU A 531 2.00 22.07 28.83
CA LEU A 531 3.01 23.06 28.46
C LEU A 531 2.50 24.49 28.61
N ALA A 532 1.32 24.79 28.07
CA ALA A 532 0.71 26.11 28.17
C ALA A 532 0.43 26.50 29.63
N ARG A 533 -0.07 25.56 30.43
CA ARG A 533 -0.34 25.75 31.86
C ARG A 533 0.94 26.05 32.65
N SER A 534 2.00 25.28 32.41
CA SER A 534 3.31 25.50 33.05
C SER A 534 3.97 26.82 32.61
N ALA A 535 3.67 27.29 31.40
CA ALA A 535 4.14 28.55 30.84
C ALA A 535 3.28 29.77 31.23
N GLY A 536 2.26 29.57 32.07
CA GLY A 536 1.35 30.65 32.50
C GLY A 536 0.49 31.22 31.37
N LEU A 537 0.18 30.43 30.34
CA LEU A 537 -0.79 30.80 29.31
C LEU A 537 -2.22 30.52 29.79
N ALA A 538 -3.19 31.27 29.26
CA ALA A 538 -4.59 31.06 29.54
C ALA A 538 -5.06 29.68 29.04
N VAL A 539 -5.67 28.91 29.94
CA VAL A 539 -6.20 27.57 29.67
C VAL A 539 -7.62 27.46 30.22
N ALA A 540 -8.48 26.67 29.58
CA ALA A 540 -9.86 26.50 30.00
C ALA A 540 -9.97 25.63 31.26
N GLU A 541 -11.07 25.79 32.00
CA GLU A 541 -11.33 25.05 33.25
C GLU A 541 -11.33 23.53 33.04
N ARG A 542 -11.88 23.07 31.91
CA ARG A 542 -11.93 21.64 31.52
C ARG A 542 -10.70 21.18 30.72
N GLY A 543 -9.66 22.01 30.64
CA GLY A 543 -8.44 21.78 29.88
C GLY A 543 -8.50 22.33 28.46
N GLY A 544 -7.33 22.64 27.91
CA GLY A 544 -7.12 23.18 26.56
C GLY A 544 -6.69 24.65 26.56
N ILE A 545 -5.94 25.02 25.52
CA ILE A 545 -5.27 26.32 25.39
C ILE A 545 -6.27 27.34 24.82
N ILE A 546 -6.56 28.41 25.56
CA ILE A 546 -7.50 29.44 25.09
C ILE A 546 -6.84 30.26 23.99
N VAL A 547 -7.51 30.36 22.85
CA VAL A 547 -7.04 31.14 21.69
C VAL A 547 -8.10 32.10 21.15
N ASN A 548 -7.65 33.20 20.54
CA ASN A 548 -8.52 34.15 19.82
C ASN A 548 -8.77 33.71 18.36
N ASN A 549 -9.43 34.55 17.55
CA ASN A 549 -9.75 34.24 16.14
C ASN A 549 -8.51 34.18 15.24
N GLN A 550 -7.38 34.78 15.62
CA GLN A 550 -6.10 34.62 14.93
C GLN A 550 -5.30 33.43 15.48
N LEU A 551 -5.92 32.64 16.35
CA LEU A 551 -5.36 31.49 17.05
C LEU A 551 -4.15 31.81 17.93
N GLN A 552 -4.03 33.06 18.35
CA GLN A 552 -3.05 33.50 19.33
C GLN A 552 -3.52 33.14 20.74
N THR A 553 -2.58 32.73 21.58
CA THR A 553 -2.79 32.52 23.01
C THR A 553 -2.80 33.87 23.75
N SER A 554 -2.81 33.83 25.09
CA SER A 554 -2.57 35.02 25.92
C SER A 554 -1.20 35.67 25.71
N ASP A 555 -0.27 34.99 25.03
CA ASP A 555 0.98 35.58 24.55
C ASP A 555 0.91 35.78 23.02
N PRO A 556 1.06 37.02 22.51
CA PRO A 556 0.97 37.31 21.07
C PRO A 556 2.02 36.60 20.20
N SER A 557 3.12 36.13 20.79
CA SER A 557 4.17 35.39 20.08
C SER A 557 3.90 33.88 20.04
N ILE A 558 2.84 33.40 20.69
CA ILE A 558 2.51 31.98 20.83
C ILE A 558 1.11 31.72 20.28
N PHE A 559 1.01 30.77 19.36
CA PHE A 559 -0.22 30.32 18.72
C PHE A 559 -0.56 28.89 19.16
N GLY A 560 -1.83 28.50 19.03
CA GLY A 560 -2.27 27.13 19.21
C GLY A 560 -3.07 26.64 18.00
N VAL A 561 -2.90 25.36 17.61
CA VAL A 561 -3.68 24.75 16.52
C VAL A 561 -4.05 23.30 16.82
N GLY A 562 -5.19 22.84 16.29
CA GLY A 562 -5.65 21.45 16.43
C GLY A 562 -6.30 21.16 17.79
N GLU A 563 -6.34 19.89 18.19
CA GLU A 563 -7.13 19.44 19.35
C GLU A 563 -6.69 20.00 20.72
N CYS A 564 -5.51 20.63 20.81
CA CYS A 564 -5.02 21.22 22.05
C CYS A 564 -5.69 22.55 22.40
N VAL A 565 -6.42 23.18 21.47
CA VAL A 565 -6.98 24.53 21.66
C VAL A 565 -8.45 24.54 22.05
N VAL A 566 -8.84 25.63 22.69
CA VAL A 566 -10.21 26.02 22.99
C VAL A 566 -10.45 27.36 22.32
N HIS A 567 -11.30 27.37 21.29
CA HIS A 567 -11.73 28.59 20.58
C HIS A 567 -13.22 28.79 20.85
N GLU A 568 -13.57 29.97 21.38
CA GLU A 568 -14.93 30.32 21.83
C GLU A 568 -15.60 29.25 22.74
N GLY A 569 -14.81 28.66 23.65
CA GLY A 569 -15.28 27.61 24.56
C GLY A 569 -15.42 26.21 23.94
N THR A 570 -15.08 26.06 22.66
CA THR A 570 -15.20 24.80 21.91
C THR A 570 -13.84 24.15 21.69
N VAL A 571 -13.79 22.83 21.94
CA VAL A 571 -12.67 21.95 21.56
C VAL A 571 -13.06 21.17 20.32
N TYR A 572 -12.21 21.20 19.29
CA TYR A 572 -12.46 20.52 18.02
C TYR A 572 -11.73 19.18 17.98
N GLY A 573 -12.49 18.09 17.92
CA GLY A 573 -11.96 16.71 17.86
C GLY A 573 -11.96 16.11 16.45
N LEU A 574 -11.79 16.94 15.42
CA LEU A 574 -11.79 16.53 14.00
C LEU A 574 -10.60 17.17 13.25
N VAL A 575 -10.10 16.48 12.24
CA VAL A 575 -8.93 16.94 11.46
C VAL A 575 -9.21 18.19 10.63
N ALA A 576 -10.42 18.31 10.05
CA ALA A 576 -10.82 19.43 9.20
C ALA A 576 -10.71 20.80 9.92
N PRO A 577 -11.27 21.00 11.13
CA PRO A 577 -11.02 22.19 11.94
C PRO A 577 -9.52 22.48 12.12
N GLY A 578 -8.72 21.45 12.41
CA GLY A 578 -7.29 21.60 12.59
C GLY A 578 -6.57 22.11 11.34
N TYR A 579 -6.98 21.67 10.15
CA TYR A 579 -6.42 22.17 8.89
C TYR A 579 -6.80 23.61 8.59
N GLU A 580 -8.03 24.01 8.90
CA GLU A 580 -8.47 25.40 8.81
C GLU A 580 -7.66 26.29 9.76
N MET A 581 -7.48 25.83 11.01
CA MET A 581 -6.62 26.49 11.99
C MET A 581 -5.17 26.66 11.51
N ALA A 582 -4.60 25.60 10.92
CA ALA A 582 -3.25 25.65 10.34
C ALA A 582 -3.15 26.68 9.21
N THR A 583 -4.17 26.78 8.35
CA THR A 583 -4.22 27.80 7.29
C THR A 583 -4.31 29.22 7.86
N VAL A 584 -5.11 29.45 8.91
CA VAL A 584 -5.20 30.76 9.57
C VAL A 584 -3.84 31.18 10.13
N VAL A 585 -3.18 30.31 10.90
CA VAL A 585 -1.85 30.62 11.48
C VAL A 585 -0.80 30.81 10.38
N ALA A 586 -0.80 29.99 9.33
CA ALA A 586 0.12 30.18 8.19
C ALA A 586 -0.06 31.56 7.55
N ASN A 587 -1.31 31.95 7.29
CA ASN A 587 -1.62 33.27 6.73
C ASN A 587 -1.17 34.40 7.66
N THR A 588 -1.43 34.28 8.97
CA THR A 588 -0.99 35.28 9.96
C THR A 588 0.53 35.44 9.96
N LEU A 589 1.29 34.33 9.95
CA LEU A 589 2.76 34.36 9.91
C LEU A 589 3.31 34.92 8.60
N LEU A 590 2.57 34.78 7.50
CA LEU A 590 2.91 35.34 6.19
C LEU A 590 2.36 36.76 5.98
N GLY A 591 1.78 37.40 7.00
CA GLY A 591 1.24 38.76 6.93
C GLY A 591 -0.05 38.90 6.11
N LYS A 592 -0.78 37.80 5.87
CA LYS A 592 -2.06 37.78 5.17
C LYS A 592 -3.22 37.84 6.19
N PRO A 593 -4.29 38.63 5.94
CA PRO A 593 -5.46 38.66 6.82
C PRO A 593 -6.20 37.32 6.79
N SER A 594 -6.46 36.75 7.96
CA SER A 594 -7.17 35.47 8.11
C SER A 594 -7.68 35.34 9.55
N GLU A 595 -8.88 34.76 9.72
CA GLU A 595 -9.48 34.51 11.03
C GLU A 595 -10.18 33.15 11.06
N PHE A 596 -10.15 32.48 12.20
CA PHE A 596 -10.92 31.29 12.50
C PHE A 596 -12.20 31.69 13.26
N GLN A 597 -13.35 31.37 12.69
CA GLN A 597 -14.68 31.75 13.20
C GLN A 597 -15.46 30.54 13.76
N GLY A 598 -14.73 29.46 14.07
CA GLY A 598 -15.30 28.15 14.33
C GLY A 598 -15.64 27.38 13.06
N THR A 599 -15.88 26.09 13.20
CA THR A 599 -16.14 25.20 12.05
C THR A 599 -17.27 24.23 12.34
N ASP A 600 -17.89 23.76 11.27
CA ASP A 600 -18.99 22.81 11.32
C ASP A 600 -18.52 21.41 11.77
N MET A 601 -19.29 20.79 12.65
CA MET A 601 -18.98 19.47 13.25
C MET A 601 -19.64 18.32 12.50
N SER A 602 -20.24 18.58 11.33
CA SER A 602 -20.79 17.54 10.47
C SER A 602 -19.73 16.49 10.14
N THR A 603 -20.17 15.24 10.15
CA THR A 603 -19.28 14.08 10.08
C THR A 603 -19.89 13.07 9.12
N LYS A 604 -19.08 12.48 8.22
CA LYS A 604 -19.47 11.32 7.41
C LYS A 604 -18.36 10.27 7.48
N LEU A 605 -18.72 9.07 7.89
CA LEU A 605 -17.78 7.99 8.20
C LEU A 605 -18.33 6.65 7.74
N LYS A 606 -17.41 5.69 7.59
CA LYS A 606 -17.75 4.29 7.37
C LYS A 606 -17.20 3.47 8.51
N LEU A 607 -18.04 3.15 9.48
CA LEU A 607 -17.67 2.44 10.70
C LEU A 607 -18.06 0.97 10.54
N LEU A 608 -17.11 0.05 10.66
CA LEU A 608 -17.38 -1.40 10.56
C LEU A 608 -18.05 -1.82 9.22
N GLY A 609 -17.97 -1.01 8.17
CA GLY A 609 -18.65 -1.25 6.91
C GLY A 609 -20.05 -0.62 6.80
N VAL A 610 -20.57 -0.01 7.86
CA VAL A 610 -21.80 0.78 7.90
C VAL A 610 -21.47 2.25 7.64
N GLU A 611 -22.19 2.89 6.72
CA GLU A 611 -22.07 4.34 6.52
C GLU A 611 -22.88 5.09 7.57
N VAL A 612 -22.27 6.09 8.21
CA VAL A 612 -22.91 6.95 9.20
C VAL A 612 -22.58 8.39 8.89
N ALA A 613 -23.57 9.27 8.88
CA ALA A 613 -23.33 10.69 8.70
C ALA A 613 -24.26 11.57 9.54
N SER A 614 -23.77 12.72 9.97
CA SER A 614 -24.54 13.79 10.59
C SER A 614 -24.19 15.13 9.94
N ALA A 615 -25.18 15.98 9.70
CA ALA A 615 -25.00 17.33 9.18
C ALA A 615 -25.63 18.37 10.12
N GLY A 616 -25.02 19.55 10.23
CA GLY A 616 -25.51 20.64 11.07
C GLY A 616 -25.64 20.23 12.54
N ASP A 617 -26.76 20.60 13.18
CA ASP A 617 -27.12 20.17 14.53
C ASP A 617 -28.07 18.96 14.48
N PRO A 618 -27.57 17.71 14.64
CA PRO A 618 -28.38 16.49 14.53
C PRO A 618 -29.40 16.32 15.68
N PHE A 619 -29.39 17.21 16.68
CA PHE A 619 -30.29 17.20 17.84
C PHE A 619 -31.14 18.47 17.94
N ALA A 620 -31.24 19.24 16.86
CA ALA A 620 -32.04 20.45 16.81
C ALA A 620 -33.56 20.22 16.88
N ASP A 621 -34.04 18.98 16.90
CA ASP A 621 -35.46 18.63 16.92
C ASP A 621 -36.17 18.99 18.23
N GLU A 622 -35.42 19.30 19.29
CA GLU A 622 -35.95 19.86 20.54
C GLU A 622 -36.10 21.39 20.50
N LYS A 623 -35.57 22.07 19.47
CA LYS A 623 -35.66 23.54 19.35
C LYS A 623 -37.08 23.97 18.94
N PRO A 624 -37.57 25.13 19.43
CA PRO A 624 -38.84 25.71 18.97
C PRO A 624 -38.85 25.94 17.45
N ASN A 625 -40.03 25.81 16.82
CA ASN A 625 -40.24 26.01 15.38
C ASN A 625 -39.46 25.06 14.45
N THR A 626 -39.15 23.85 14.92
CA THR A 626 -38.55 22.79 14.10
C THR A 626 -39.56 21.68 13.78
N ALA A 627 -39.33 20.99 12.67
CA ALA A 627 -40.07 19.81 12.23
C ALA A 627 -39.08 18.76 11.71
N THR A 628 -39.45 17.48 11.79
CA THR A 628 -38.58 16.37 11.36
C THR A 628 -39.22 15.58 10.22
N VAL A 629 -38.39 15.17 9.26
CA VAL A 629 -38.78 14.25 8.18
C VAL A 629 -37.87 13.04 8.26
N VAL A 630 -38.46 11.84 8.33
CA VAL A 630 -37.75 10.59 8.59
C VAL A 630 -38.08 9.56 7.52
N TYR A 631 -37.04 8.94 6.97
CA TYR A 631 -37.12 7.74 6.14
C TYR A 631 -36.41 6.58 6.86
N GLN A 632 -37.11 5.47 7.03
CA GLN A 632 -36.57 4.29 7.72
C GLN A 632 -36.96 3.01 6.98
N ASP A 633 -35.95 2.27 6.54
CA ASP A 633 -36.08 0.93 5.97
C ASP A 633 -35.19 -0.03 6.77
N LEU A 634 -35.81 -0.80 7.66
CA LEU A 634 -35.11 -1.75 8.52
C LEU A 634 -34.66 -3.01 7.78
N VAL A 635 -35.18 -3.28 6.57
CA VAL A 635 -34.82 -4.45 5.77
C VAL A 635 -33.51 -4.19 5.03
N SER A 636 -33.38 -3.04 4.36
CA SER A 636 -32.12 -2.61 3.74
C SER A 636 -31.13 -2.03 4.74
N GLY A 637 -31.57 -1.78 5.98
CA GLY A 637 -30.74 -1.26 7.06
C GLY A 637 -30.41 0.22 6.87
N VAL A 638 -31.40 1.03 6.49
CA VAL A 638 -31.29 2.45 6.19
C VAL A 638 -32.14 3.29 7.15
N TYR A 639 -31.54 4.36 7.67
CA TYR A 639 -32.22 5.41 8.43
C TYR A 639 -31.72 6.78 7.98
N LYS A 640 -32.63 7.67 7.65
CA LYS A 640 -32.34 9.05 7.26
C LYS A 640 -33.32 9.99 7.95
N LYS A 641 -32.84 11.07 8.56
CA LYS A 641 -33.65 12.11 9.22
C LYS A 641 -33.15 13.48 8.83
N LEU A 642 -34.06 14.38 8.48
CA LEU A 642 -33.83 15.81 8.35
C LEU A 642 -34.57 16.57 9.45
N ILE A 643 -33.94 17.60 9.97
CA ILE A 643 -34.50 18.54 10.94
C ILE A 643 -34.56 19.89 10.24
N VAL A 644 -35.77 20.39 10.03
CA VAL A 644 -36.04 21.59 9.24
C VAL A 644 -36.81 22.62 10.06
N CYS A 645 -36.69 23.90 9.73
CA CYS A 645 -37.52 24.97 10.29
C CYS A 645 -38.20 25.78 9.18
N ASP A 646 -38.90 26.85 9.56
CA ASP A 646 -39.57 27.77 8.64
C ASP A 646 -40.51 27.07 7.64
N GLN A 647 -41.34 26.16 8.15
CA GLN A 647 -42.26 25.33 7.34
C GLN A 647 -41.55 24.40 6.34
N GLY A 648 -40.34 23.92 6.68
CA GLY A 648 -39.59 23.00 5.84
C GLY A 648 -38.67 23.68 4.82
N LYS A 649 -38.43 24.99 4.97
CA LYS A 649 -37.60 25.76 4.04
C LYS A 649 -36.13 25.77 4.42
N THR A 650 -35.77 25.63 5.68
CA THR A 650 -34.36 25.76 6.11
C THR A 650 -33.95 24.50 6.85
N LEU A 651 -32.75 23.98 6.57
CA LEU A 651 -32.23 22.77 7.20
C LEU A 651 -31.35 23.11 8.41
N TYR A 652 -31.71 22.62 9.61
CA TYR A 652 -30.89 22.75 10.81
C TYR A 652 -29.95 21.58 11.04
N GLY A 653 -30.37 20.37 10.68
CA GLY A 653 -29.53 19.21 10.85
C GLY A 653 -30.05 17.96 10.18
N ALA A 654 -29.20 16.94 10.10
CA ALA A 654 -29.53 15.67 9.49
C ALA A 654 -28.77 14.51 10.13
N VAL A 655 -29.37 13.32 10.09
CA VAL A 655 -28.79 12.06 10.58
C VAL A 655 -29.00 10.97 9.52
N PHE A 656 -27.94 10.23 9.19
CA PHE A 656 -27.93 9.13 8.22
C PHE A 656 -27.22 7.91 8.80
N VAL A 657 -27.80 6.73 8.62
CA VAL A 657 -27.21 5.42 8.94
C VAL A 657 -27.56 4.43 7.83
N GLY A 658 -26.56 3.68 7.37
CA GLY A 658 -26.69 2.68 6.30
C GLY A 658 -26.50 3.25 4.91
N ASP A 659 -27.30 4.25 4.53
CA ASP A 659 -27.23 4.94 3.24
C ASP A 659 -27.02 6.45 3.45
N THR A 660 -25.89 6.96 2.95
CA THR A 660 -25.50 8.37 3.05
C THR A 660 -25.36 9.04 1.68
N THR A 661 -26.05 8.52 0.66
CA THR A 661 -25.95 8.96 -0.74
C THR A 661 -26.24 10.46 -0.89
N GLU A 662 -27.27 10.97 -0.22
CA GLU A 662 -27.71 12.36 -0.32
C GLU A 662 -26.92 13.33 0.56
N TYR A 663 -26.03 12.83 1.43
CA TYR A 663 -25.27 13.65 2.38
C TYR A 663 -24.53 14.80 1.71
N GLY A 664 -23.89 14.55 0.56
CA GLY A 664 -23.13 15.57 -0.17
C GLY A 664 -23.99 16.73 -0.69
N GLN A 665 -25.28 16.47 -0.96
CA GLN A 665 -26.24 17.50 -1.39
C GLN A 665 -26.82 18.25 -0.19
N ILE A 666 -26.89 17.61 0.97
CA ILE A 666 -27.58 18.12 2.17
C ILE A 666 -26.65 18.98 3.04
N LEU A 667 -25.37 18.60 3.13
CA LEU A 667 -24.37 19.30 3.92
C LEU A 667 -24.26 20.82 3.61
N PRO A 668 -24.26 21.28 2.35
CA PRO A 668 -24.18 22.71 2.05
C PRO A 668 -25.36 23.53 2.59
N TYR A 669 -26.59 23.00 2.56
CA TYR A 669 -27.76 23.71 3.09
C TYR A 669 -27.75 23.74 4.61
N ALA A 670 -27.28 22.67 5.27
CA ALA A 670 -27.10 22.64 6.71
C ALA A 670 -26.06 23.68 7.18
N LYS A 671 -25.02 23.94 6.37
CA LYS A 671 -23.95 24.91 6.69
C LYS A 671 -24.34 26.36 6.41
N SER A 672 -25.00 26.62 5.27
CA SER A 672 -25.32 27.98 4.81
C SER A 672 -26.56 28.56 5.49
N GLY A 673 -27.51 27.71 5.91
CA GLY A 673 -28.85 28.15 6.28
C GLY A 673 -29.67 28.66 5.09
N ASP A 674 -29.22 28.40 3.86
CA ASP A 674 -29.95 28.77 2.65
C ASP A 674 -31.27 27.99 2.54
N PRO A 675 -32.31 28.57 1.90
CA PRO A 675 -33.55 27.85 1.63
C PRO A 675 -33.33 26.58 0.81
N LEU A 676 -33.93 25.48 1.25
CA LEU A 676 -33.96 24.19 0.56
C LEU A 676 -34.60 24.36 -0.83
N PRO A 677 -33.97 23.83 -1.88
CA PRO A 677 -34.44 24.00 -3.26
C PRO A 677 -35.68 23.15 -3.58
N VAL A 678 -35.93 22.11 -2.78
CA VAL A 678 -37.06 21.18 -2.90
C VAL A 678 -37.60 20.83 -1.52
N SER A 679 -38.74 20.16 -1.46
CA SER A 679 -39.28 19.68 -0.20
C SER A 679 -38.33 18.69 0.50
N PRO A 680 -38.31 18.65 1.84
CA PRO A 680 -37.37 17.78 2.58
C PRO A 680 -37.53 16.27 2.27
N ASP A 681 -38.74 15.82 1.93
CA ASP A 681 -39.00 14.42 1.52
C ASP A 681 -38.35 14.07 0.17
N ALA A 682 -38.41 14.98 -0.80
CA ALA A 682 -37.74 14.82 -2.09
C ALA A 682 -36.22 14.82 -1.94
N LEU A 683 -35.70 15.57 -0.97
CA LEU A 683 -34.27 15.58 -0.63
C LEU A 683 -33.81 14.27 0.04
N LEU A 684 -34.68 13.60 0.80
CA LEU A 684 -34.39 12.33 1.48
C LEU A 684 -34.48 11.09 0.58
N LEU A 685 -35.42 11.09 -0.36
CA LEU A 685 -35.73 9.95 -1.24
C LEU A 685 -35.02 10.02 -2.59
N GLY A 686 -34.41 11.17 -2.92
CA GLY A 686 -33.90 11.48 -4.24
C GLY A 686 -35.02 11.82 -5.23
N GLN A 687 -34.77 12.73 -6.18
CA GLN A 687 -35.71 12.93 -7.29
C GLN A 687 -35.70 11.72 -8.23
N LYS A 688 -36.89 11.29 -8.66
CA LYS A 688 -37.07 10.23 -9.66
C LYS A 688 -36.49 10.56 -11.05
N ASP A 689 -36.16 11.83 -11.31
CA ASP A 689 -35.85 12.34 -12.66
C ASP A 689 -34.36 12.66 -12.89
N GLY A 690 -33.45 12.30 -11.97
CA GLY A 690 -32.00 12.32 -12.24
C GLY A 690 -31.33 13.71 -12.40
N ALA A 691 -32.05 14.82 -12.17
CA ALA A 691 -31.46 16.16 -12.17
C ALA A 691 -30.74 16.48 -10.85
N ALA A 692 -29.50 16.97 -10.92
CA ALA A 692 -28.76 17.44 -9.74
C ALA A 692 -29.36 18.75 -9.19
N LEU A 693 -29.58 18.84 -7.87
CA LEU A 693 -30.10 20.04 -7.22
C LEU A 693 -29.08 21.21 -7.28
N PRO A 694 -29.53 22.48 -7.38
CA PRO A 694 -28.64 23.63 -7.47
C PRO A 694 -27.89 23.89 -6.14
N MET A 695 -26.59 23.56 -6.09
CA MET A 695 -25.76 23.77 -4.89
C MET A 695 -25.38 25.25 -4.69
N PRO A 696 -25.32 25.76 -3.43
CA PRO A 696 -24.81 27.11 -3.15
C PRO A 696 -23.31 27.23 -3.43
N ASP A 697 -22.83 28.44 -3.70
CA ASP A 697 -21.42 28.71 -4.03
C ASP A 697 -20.45 28.34 -2.89
N THR A 698 -20.93 28.39 -1.65
CA THR A 698 -20.22 27.99 -0.43
C THR A 698 -20.19 26.47 -0.21
N ALA A 699 -20.79 25.67 -1.10
CA ALA A 699 -20.81 24.21 -0.97
C ALA A 699 -19.40 23.62 -1.03
N GLN A 700 -19.02 22.84 -0.02
CA GLN A 700 -17.71 22.17 0.02
C GLN A 700 -17.73 20.93 -0.89
N ILE A 701 -16.89 20.92 -1.94
CA ILE A 701 -16.82 19.84 -2.93
C ILE A 701 -15.69 18.85 -2.60
N CYS A 702 -14.53 19.33 -2.15
CA CYS A 702 -13.41 18.48 -1.73
C CYS A 702 -13.11 18.69 -0.24
N SER A 703 -13.38 17.69 0.60
CA SER A 703 -13.09 17.76 2.04
C SER A 703 -11.58 17.72 2.34
N CYS A 704 -10.80 16.89 1.63
CA CYS A 704 -9.36 16.74 1.86
C CYS A 704 -8.56 18.03 1.63
N ASN A 705 -8.95 18.83 0.63
CA ASN A 705 -8.23 20.05 0.25
C ASN A 705 -9.07 21.32 0.48
N ASN A 706 -10.21 21.20 1.17
CA ASN A 706 -11.15 22.29 1.46
C ASN A 706 -11.55 23.14 0.23
N VAL A 707 -11.90 22.49 -0.88
CA VAL A 707 -12.28 23.17 -2.13
C VAL A 707 -13.79 23.39 -2.17
N LEU A 708 -14.23 24.64 -2.34
CA LEU A 708 -15.64 25.02 -2.49
C LEU A 708 -16.10 24.94 -3.95
N LYS A 709 -17.42 24.92 -4.17
CA LYS A 709 -18.03 25.07 -5.50
C LYS A 709 -17.52 26.35 -6.15
N LEU A 710 -17.52 27.47 -5.42
CA LEU A 710 -17.05 28.75 -5.94
C LEU A 710 -15.60 28.70 -6.40
N ASP A 711 -14.72 27.94 -5.75
CA ASP A 711 -13.32 27.82 -6.17
C ASP A 711 -13.21 27.09 -7.52
N ILE A 712 -14.05 26.07 -7.73
CA ILE A 712 -14.15 25.37 -9.01
C ILE A 712 -14.75 26.28 -10.09
N VAL A 713 -15.82 27.01 -9.77
CA VAL A 713 -16.46 27.97 -10.69
C VAL A 713 -15.48 29.09 -11.06
N LYS A 714 -14.75 29.66 -10.09
CA LYS A 714 -13.69 30.66 -10.32
C LYS A 714 -12.55 30.08 -11.15
N ALA A 715 -12.15 28.83 -10.92
CA ALA A 715 -11.16 28.16 -11.77
C ALA A 715 -11.67 28.02 -13.21
N ILE A 716 -12.96 27.72 -13.41
CA ILE A 716 -13.60 27.69 -14.74
C ILE A 716 -13.64 29.08 -15.39
N GLU A 717 -13.79 30.16 -14.61
CA GLU A 717 -13.78 31.55 -15.09
C GLU A 717 -12.39 32.05 -15.47
N THR A 718 -11.41 31.76 -14.63
CA THR A 718 -10.08 32.35 -14.70
C THR A 718 -9.13 31.57 -15.61
N ILE A 719 -9.37 30.28 -15.82
CA ILE A 719 -8.55 29.42 -16.67
C ILE A 719 -9.11 29.44 -18.10
N PRO A 720 -8.36 29.95 -19.10
CA PRO A 720 -8.74 29.80 -20.50
C PRO A 720 -8.84 28.33 -20.89
N ASP A 721 -9.88 27.95 -21.63
CA ASP A 721 -10.14 26.55 -22.06
C ASP A 721 -10.07 25.54 -20.91
N CYS A 722 -10.66 25.91 -19.77
CA CYS A 722 -10.64 25.15 -18.53
C CYS A 722 -11.07 23.69 -18.73
N SER A 723 -10.27 22.76 -18.19
CA SER A 723 -10.49 21.31 -18.20
C SER A 723 -10.49 20.75 -16.77
N ILE A 724 -10.97 19.52 -16.60
CA ILE A 724 -10.95 18.84 -15.28
C ILE A 724 -9.52 18.75 -14.73
N ASP A 725 -8.51 18.46 -15.57
CA ASP A 725 -7.12 18.40 -15.11
C ASP A 725 -6.56 19.79 -14.75
N ALA A 726 -7.00 20.85 -15.44
CA ALA A 726 -6.68 22.22 -15.03
C ALA A 726 -7.32 22.56 -13.67
N ILE A 727 -8.56 22.14 -13.43
CA ILE A 727 -9.24 22.30 -12.13
C ILE A 727 -8.50 21.54 -11.04
N LYS A 728 -8.07 20.29 -11.27
CA LYS A 728 -7.26 19.52 -10.30
C LYS A 728 -5.95 20.22 -9.99
N LYS A 729 -5.23 20.72 -11.02
CA LYS A 729 -3.94 21.41 -10.82
C LYS A 729 -4.11 22.70 -10.03
N CYS A 730 -5.14 23.48 -10.35
CA CYS A 730 -5.41 24.78 -9.75
C CYS A 730 -5.99 24.66 -8.32
N THR A 731 -7.03 23.84 -8.14
CA THR A 731 -7.78 23.76 -6.87
C THR A 731 -7.30 22.65 -5.94
N LYS A 732 -6.48 21.70 -6.44
CA LYS A 732 -6.13 20.44 -5.76
C LYS A 732 -7.34 19.54 -5.46
N ALA A 733 -8.52 19.79 -6.01
CA ALA A 733 -9.65 18.88 -5.86
C ALA A 733 -9.30 17.49 -6.43
N GLY A 734 -9.54 16.43 -5.65
CA GLY A 734 -9.30 15.05 -6.07
C GLY A 734 -7.86 14.53 -5.97
N THR A 735 -6.90 15.32 -5.47
CA THR A 735 -5.49 14.89 -5.31
C THR A 735 -5.19 14.21 -3.96
N GLY A 736 -6.12 14.29 -2.98
CA GLY A 736 -6.04 13.57 -1.70
C GLY A 736 -6.66 12.17 -1.81
N CYS A 737 -7.81 11.95 -1.17
CA CYS A 737 -8.51 10.65 -1.23
C CYS A 737 -9.21 10.35 -2.57
N GLY A 738 -9.30 11.33 -3.48
CA GLY A 738 -9.99 11.19 -4.78
C GLY A 738 -11.53 11.10 -4.72
N GLY A 739 -12.14 11.05 -3.53
CA GLY A 739 -13.58 10.81 -3.36
C GLY A 739 -14.50 11.87 -3.98
N CYS A 740 -14.03 13.11 -4.16
CA CYS A 740 -14.80 14.20 -4.75
C CYS A 740 -14.82 14.22 -6.29
N MET A 741 -14.02 13.38 -6.95
CA MET A 741 -13.84 13.44 -8.42
C MET A 741 -15.14 13.32 -9.25
N PRO A 742 -16.12 12.48 -8.88
CA PRO A 742 -17.41 12.45 -9.57
C PRO A 742 -18.13 13.82 -9.49
N MET A 743 -18.25 14.39 -8.29
CA MET A 743 -18.91 15.68 -8.08
C MET A 743 -18.19 16.85 -8.78
N VAL A 744 -16.85 16.85 -8.79
CA VAL A 744 -16.05 17.85 -9.54
C VAL A 744 -16.36 17.78 -11.04
N THR A 745 -16.49 16.56 -11.57
CA THR A 745 -16.78 16.31 -12.99
C THR A 745 -18.20 16.78 -13.34
N ASP A 746 -19.18 16.45 -12.51
CA ASP A 746 -20.58 16.82 -12.73
C ASP A 746 -20.77 18.33 -12.63
N LEU A 747 -20.17 18.98 -11.62
CA LEU A 747 -20.20 20.44 -11.45
C LEU A 747 -19.53 21.16 -12.63
N PHE A 748 -18.37 20.68 -13.09
CA PHE A 748 -17.71 21.23 -14.28
C PHE A 748 -18.62 21.16 -15.52
N ASN A 749 -19.26 20.01 -15.75
CA ASN A 749 -20.16 19.83 -16.88
C ASN A 749 -21.39 20.74 -16.80
N ALA A 750 -21.99 20.85 -15.61
CA ALA A 750 -23.16 21.70 -15.38
C ALA A 750 -22.85 23.19 -15.57
N GLU A 751 -21.71 23.67 -15.05
CA GLU A 751 -21.30 25.08 -15.15
C GLU A 751 -20.94 25.48 -16.59
N MET A 752 -20.28 24.58 -17.33
CA MET A 752 -20.02 24.79 -18.75
C MET A 752 -21.33 24.90 -19.54
N LEU A 753 -22.28 23.98 -19.30
CA LEU A 753 -23.61 24.00 -19.93
C LEU A 753 -24.39 25.30 -19.62
N ALA A 754 -24.41 25.73 -18.35
CA ALA A 754 -25.10 26.95 -17.92
C ALA A 754 -24.59 28.22 -18.61
N ARG A 755 -23.32 28.23 -19.02
CA ARG A 755 -22.67 29.35 -19.72
C ARG A 755 -22.88 29.32 -21.23
N GLY A 756 -23.79 28.49 -21.71
CA GLY A 756 -24.01 28.26 -23.14
C GLY A 756 -22.80 27.64 -23.84
N LYS A 757 -21.81 27.15 -23.08
CA LYS A 757 -20.71 26.36 -23.61
C LYS A 757 -21.17 24.91 -23.62
N THR A 758 -21.56 24.42 -24.79
CA THR A 758 -21.78 23.00 -24.96
C THR A 758 -20.48 22.29 -24.58
N VAL A 759 -20.50 21.45 -23.53
CA VAL A 759 -19.41 20.49 -23.33
C VAL A 759 -19.49 19.57 -24.53
N LYS A 760 -18.72 19.88 -25.57
CA LYS A 760 -18.52 18.99 -26.72
C LYS A 760 -18.14 17.66 -26.08
N LYS A 761 -18.96 16.63 -26.27
CA LYS A 761 -18.62 15.26 -25.88
C LYS A 761 -17.55 14.76 -26.84
N SER A 762 -16.43 15.46 -26.97
CA SER A 762 -15.33 15.09 -27.85
C SER A 762 -14.61 13.88 -27.26
N THR A 763 -14.14 13.01 -28.14
CA THR A 763 -13.43 11.79 -27.72
C THR A 763 -12.07 12.14 -27.10
N CYS A 764 -11.35 13.07 -27.73
CA CYS A 764 -10.09 13.67 -27.30
C CYS A 764 -9.83 14.94 -28.15
N GLU A 765 -8.64 15.54 -28.06
CA GLU A 765 -8.28 16.72 -28.88
C GLU A 765 -8.24 16.46 -30.40
N HIS A 766 -8.13 15.20 -30.84
CA HIS A 766 -8.05 14.83 -32.26
C HIS A 766 -9.42 14.72 -32.94
N PHE A 767 -10.49 14.48 -32.18
CA PHE A 767 -11.84 14.32 -32.70
C PHE A 767 -12.85 15.13 -31.90
N ASP A 768 -13.53 16.05 -32.58
CA ASP A 768 -14.58 16.89 -32.01
C ASP A 768 -15.92 16.15 -31.83
N TYR A 769 -15.91 14.83 -32.03
CA TYR A 769 -17.06 13.92 -31.98
C TYR A 769 -16.96 12.98 -30.78
N SER A 770 -18.11 12.57 -30.24
CA SER A 770 -18.24 11.50 -29.26
C SER A 770 -17.95 10.14 -29.88
N ARG A 771 -17.69 9.14 -29.02
CA ARG A 771 -17.49 7.76 -29.51
C ARG A 771 -18.69 7.27 -30.33
N GLN A 772 -19.91 7.59 -29.89
CA GLN A 772 -21.14 7.20 -30.58
C GLN A 772 -21.23 7.86 -31.96
N GLU A 773 -20.97 9.17 -32.07
CA GLU A 773 -20.94 9.86 -33.36
C GLU A 773 -19.83 9.32 -34.27
N LEU A 774 -18.65 8.98 -33.74
CA LEU A 774 -17.59 8.32 -34.51
C LEU A 774 -18.02 6.94 -35.02
N TYR A 775 -18.74 6.16 -34.20
CA TYR A 775 -19.30 4.88 -34.61
C TYR A 775 -20.28 5.06 -35.78
N ASP A 776 -21.19 6.02 -35.67
CA ASP A 776 -22.17 6.32 -36.72
C ASP A 776 -21.50 6.83 -38.00
N ILE A 777 -20.50 7.70 -37.89
CA ILE A 777 -19.71 8.18 -39.04
C ILE A 777 -19.04 7.02 -39.77
N VAL A 778 -18.32 6.16 -39.04
CA VAL A 778 -17.61 5.00 -39.64
C VAL A 778 -18.60 4.10 -40.36
N ARG A 779 -19.72 3.78 -39.71
CA ARG A 779 -20.74 2.87 -40.27
C ARG A 779 -21.46 3.47 -41.48
N LEU A 780 -21.94 4.71 -41.39
CA LEU A 780 -22.74 5.35 -42.44
C LEU A 780 -21.92 5.75 -43.66
N ARG A 781 -20.64 6.09 -43.47
CA ARG A 781 -19.73 6.46 -44.56
C ARG A 781 -18.92 5.29 -45.09
N GLY A 782 -18.92 4.14 -44.41
CA GLY A 782 -18.14 2.97 -44.80
C GLY A 782 -16.63 3.19 -44.67
N ILE A 783 -16.18 4.01 -43.71
CA ILE A 783 -14.75 4.33 -43.51
C ILE A 783 -14.03 3.08 -43.01
N ALA A 784 -12.97 2.65 -43.69
CA ALA A 784 -12.31 1.37 -43.43
C ALA A 784 -11.01 1.50 -42.62
N SER A 785 -10.49 2.71 -42.43
CA SER A 785 -9.20 2.91 -41.74
C SER A 785 -9.18 4.12 -40.80
N PHE A 786 -8.29 4.08 -39.81
CA PHE A 786 -8.05 5.19 -38.91
C PHE A 786 -7.52 6.43 -39.64
N GLN A 787 -6.62 6.23 -40.62
CA GLN A 787 -6.03 7.33 -41.40
C GLN A 787 -7.09 8.05 -42.24
N GLU A 788 -8.01 7.30 -42.86
CA GLU A 788 -9.15 7.90 -43.55
C GLU A 788 -10.04 8.68 -42.58
N LEU A 789 -10.36 8.12 -41.40
CA LEU A 789 -11.22 8.78 -40.41
C LEU A 789 -10.61 10.08 -39.86
N ILE A 790 -9.33 10.05 -39.46
CA ILE A 790 -8.67 11.21 -38.87
C ILE A 790 -8.42 12.31 -39.90
N HIS A 791 -8.11 11.98 -41.16
CA HIS A 791 -7.96 12.98 -42.22
C HIS A 791 -9.28 13.65 -42.61
N SER A 792 -10.39 12.89 -42.62
CA SER A 792 -11.69 13.41 -43.05
C SER A 792 -12.50 14.08 -41.94
N HIS A 793 -12.36 13.61 -40.68
CA HIS A 793 -13.21 14.03 -39.56
C HIS A 793 -12.42 14.34 -38.27
N GLY A 794 -11.08 14.40 -38.33
CA GLY A 794 -10.24 14.69 -37.18
C GLY A 794 -9.10 15.66 -37.51
N ARG A 795 -8.11 15.71 -36.62
CA ARG A 795 -6.87 16.49 -36.78
C ARG A 795 -5.71 15.78 -36.07
N GLY A 796 -4.48 16.07 -36.50
CA GLY A 796 -3.27 15.46 -35.96
C GLY A 796 -3.11 13.98 -36.37
N SER A 797 -2.46 13.20 -35.52
CA SER A 797 -2.08 11.81 -35.73
C SER A 797 -2.65 10.85 -34.68
N GLY A 798 -3.51 11.35 -33.78
CA GLY A 798 -4.20 10.58 -32.76
C GLY A 798 -3.41 10.39 -31.48
N CYS A 799 -4.03 9.75 -30.49
CA CYS A 799 -3.45 9.46 -29.18
C CYS A 799 -3.93 8.12 -28.59
N GLU A 800 -3.43 7.79 -27.41
CA GLU A 800 -3.79 6.64 -26.59
C GLU A 800 -5.28 6.56 -26.19
N ILE A 801 -6.05 7.62 -26.45
CA ILE A 801 -7.50 7.66 -26.20
C ILE A 801 -8.28 7.29 -27.46
N CYS A 802 -8.06 8.00 -28.57
CA CYS A 802 -8.86 7.80 -29.79
C CYS A 802 -8.42 6.59 -30.60
N LYS A 803 -7.13 6.24 -30.63
CA LYS A 803 -6.64 5.12 -31.45
C LYS A 803 -7.29 3.78 -31.03
N PRO A 804 -7.26 3.37 -29.74
CA PRO A 804 -7.92 2.12 -29.34
C PRO A 804 -9.44 2.18 -29.50
N ALA A 805 -10.05 3.35 -29.27
CA ALA A 805 -11.49 3.53 -29.43
C ALA A 805 -11.94 3.35 -30.88
N VAL A 806 -11.25 3.98 -31.83
CA VAL A 806 -11.55 3.87 -33.26
C VAL A 806 -11.23 2.47 -33.77
N ALA A 807 -10.13 1.86 -33.36
CA ALA A 807 -9.80 0.49 -33.76
C ALA A 807 -10.86 -0.52 -33.30
N ALA A 808 -11.45 -0.33 -32.11
CA ALA A 808 -12.59 -1.13 -31.67
C ALA A 808 -13.87 -0.85 -32.49
N ILE A 809 -14.10 0.40 -32.89
CA ILE A 809 -15.21 0.77 -33.79
C ILE A 809 -15.04 0.09 -35.15
N LEU A 810 -13.86 0.19 -35.77
CA LEU A 810 -13.56 -0.45 -37.06
C LEU A 810 -13.73 -1.98 -36.99
N ALA A 811 -13.16 -2.63 -35.97
CA ALA A 811 -13.31 -4.07 -35.79
C ALA A 811 -14.78 -4.51 -35.61
N SER A 812 -15.58 -3.77 -34.84
CA SER A 812 -17.00 -4.08 -34.61
C SER A 812 -17.93 -3.70 -35.77
N THR A 813 -17.54 -2.74 -36.61
CA THR A 813 -18.33 -2.33 -37.78
C THR A 813 -17.99 -3.16 -39.02
N HIS A 814 -16.73 -3.54 -39.23
CA HIS A 814 -16.28 -4.31 -40.40
C HIS A 814 -16.13 -5.81 -40.14
N ALA A 815 -16.29 -6.26 -38.89
CA ALA A 815 -16.12 -7.66 -38.48
C ALA A 815 -14.70 -8.19 -38.75
N GLU A 816 -13.69 -7.39 -38.43
CA GLU A 816 -12.29 -7.70 -38.67
C GLU A 816 -11.52 -8.10 -37.39
N PRO A 817 -10.49 -8.96 -37.49
CA PRO A 817 -9.58 -9.25 -36.39
C PRO A 817 -8.88 -8.00 -35.85
N ILE A 818 -8.69 -7.90 -34.54
CA ILE A 818 -8.15 -6.68 -33.91
C ILE A 818 -6.70 -6.37 -34.33
N LEU A 819 -5.95 -7.40 -34.73
CA LEU A 819 -4.56 -7.28 -35.17
C LEU A 819 -4.40 -6.53 -36.50
N ASN A 820 -5.45 -6.42 -37.32
CA ASN A 820 -5.45 -5.53 -38.49
C ASN A 820 -5.24 -4.04 -38.08
N HIS A 821 -5.41 -3.75 -36.80
CA HIS A 821 -5.26 -2.43 -36.20
C HIS A 821 -4.19 -2.41 -35.08
N ALA A 822 -3.20 -3.31 -35.12
CA ALA A 822 -2.27 -3.57 -34.02
C ALA A 822 -1.59 -2.32 -33.44
N THR A 823 -1.15 -1.36 -34.27
CA THR A 823 -0.46 -0.14 -33.80
C THR A 823 -1.41 0.94 -33.26
N LEU A 824 -2.72 0.78 -33.46
CA LEU A 824 -3.75 1.60 -32.83
C LEU A 824 -4.13 1.08 -31.43
N GLN A 825 -3.76 -0.15 -31.11
CA GLN A 825 -4.17 -0.83 -29.89
C GLN A 825 -3.18 -0.64 -28.75
N ASP A 826 -3.72 -0.72 -27.54
CA ASP A 826 -2.91 -0.93 -26.35
C ASP A 826 -2.20 -2.28 -26.39
N THR A 827 -1.09 -2.40 -25.65
CA THR A 827 -0.24 -3.61 -25.63
C THR A 827 -1.03 -4.92 -25.45
N ASN A 828 -2.11 -4.93 -24.67
CA ASN A 828 -2.89 -6.13 -24.45
C ASN A 828 -3.62 -6.64 -25.70
N ASP A 829 -4.23 -5.73 -26.46
CA ASP A 829 -4.92 -6.09 -27.71
C ASP A 829 -3.92 -6.19 -28.88
N ARG A 830 -2.80 -5.44 -28.85
CA ARG A 830 -1.70 -5.54 -29.82
C ARG A 830 -1.00 -6.90 -29.79
N PHE A 831 -0.85 -7.51 -28.62
CA PHE A 831 -0.21 -8.83 -28.44
C PHE A 831 -1.18 -9.94 -28.01
N LEU A 832 -2.49 -9.69 -28.06
CA LEU A 832 -3.55 -10.67 -27.72
C LEU A 832 -3.39 -11.34 -26.34
N ALA A 833 -2.64 -10.74 -25.42
CA ALA A 833 -2.23 -11.31 -24.14
C ALA A 833 -2.11 -10.19 -23.09
N ASN A 834 -2.30 -10.50 -21.80
CA ASN A 834 -2.16 -9.48 -20.76
C ASN A 834 -0.69 -9.19 -20.53
N ILE A 835 -0.30 -7.93 -20.59
CA ILE A 835 1.00 -7.55 -20.07
C ILE A 835 1.02 -7.67 -18.53
N GLN A 836 2.12 -8.18 -18.00
CA GLN A 836 2.41 -8.39 -16.59
C GLN A 836 3.68 -7.61 -16.23
N ARG A 837 4.10 -7.65 -14.95
CA ARG A 837 5.35 -7.02 -14.51
C ARG A 837 6.52 -7.49 -15.37
N ARG A 838 7.54 -6.62 -15.54
CA ARG A 838 8.76 -6.91 -16.31
C ARG A 838 8.51 -7.19 -17.80
N GLY A 839 7.35 -6.78 -18.33
CA GLY A 839 7.03 -6.94 -19.75
C GLY A 839 6.72 -8.38 -20.17
N LEU A 840 6.49 -9.28 -19.20
CA LEU A 840 6.00 -10.65 -19.40
C LEU A 840 4.50 -10.65 -19.72
N TYR A 841 3.98 -11.79 -20.14
CA TYR A 841 2.60 -11.98 -20.56
C TYR A 841 1.95 -13.18 -19.90
N SER A 842 0.62 -13.18 -19.92
CA SER A 842 -0.17 -14.35 -19.53
C SER A 842 -1.02 -14.90 -20.68
N VAL A 843 -1.15 -16.23 -20.68
CA VAL A 843 -1.85 -17.05 -21.65
C VAL A 843 -3.02 -17.73 -20.96
N VAL A 844 -4.22 -17.53 -21.50
CA VAL A 844 -5.45 -18.12 -20.97
C VAL A 844 -6.21 -18.77 -22.12
N PRO A 845 -6.10 -20.10 -22.28
CA PRO A 845 -6.91 -20.84 -23.24
C PRO A 845 -8.41 -20.68 -22.95
N ARG A 846 -9.23 -20.71 -24.00
CA ARG A 846 -10.69 -20.73 -23.84
C ARG A 846 -11.14 -22.08 -23.28
N ILE A 847 -11.99 -22.05 -22.25
CA ILE A 847 -12.63 -23.23 -21.64
C ILE A 847 -14.13 -22.92 -21.53
N PRO A 848 -14.92 -23.14 -22.60
CA PRO A 848 -16.32 -22.76 -22.65
C PRO A 848 -17.14 -23.36 -21.50
N GLY A 849 -17.90 -22.53 -20.80
CA GLY A 849 -18.72 -22.97 -19.66
C GLY A 849 -17.93 -23.52 -18.46
N GLY A 850 -16.60 -23.48 -18.49
CA GLY A 850 -15.73 -24.13 -17.50
C GLY A 850 -15.59 -25.64 -17.67
N GLU A 851 -16.05 -26.22 -18.79
CA GLU A 851 -15.97 -27.66 -19.06
C GLU A 851 -14.68 -28.01 -19.82
N ILE A 852 -13.88 -28.93 -19.27
CA ILE A 852 -12.58 -29.34 -19.83
C ILE A 852 -12.40 -30.86 -19.78
N THR A 853 -11.84 -31.45 -20.84
CA THR A 853 -11.51 -32.89 -20.87
C THR A 853 -10.17 -33.18 -20.19
N PRO A 854 -9.94 -34.41 -19.68
CA PRO A 854 -8.66 -34.81 -19.12
C PRO A 854 -7.47 -34.57 -20.05
N GLU A 855 -7.61 -34.85 -21.35
CA GLU A 855 -6.54 -34.68 -22.34
C GLU A 855 -6.16 -33.20 -22.50
N LYS A 856 -7.16 -32.32 -22.57
CA LYS A 856 -6.95 -30.86 -22.62
C LYS A 856 -6.31 -30.32 -21.35
N LEU A 857 -6.67 -30.86 -20.19
CA LEU A 857 -6.06 -30.48 -18.92
C LEU A 857 -4.58 -30.89 -18.86
N ILE A 858 -4.24 -32.09 -19.35
CA ILE A 858 -2.85 -32.57 -19.47
C ILE A 858 -2.05 -31.68 -20.42
N ALA A 859 -2.61 -31.31 -21.57
CA ALA A 859 -1.94 -30.43 -22.53
C ALA A 859 -1.59 -29.06 -21.92
N ILE A 860 -2.51 -28.44 -21.16
CA ILE A 860 -2.21 -27.20 -20.42
C ILE A 860 -1.05 -27.41 -19.45
N GLY A 861 -1.05 -28.51 -18.69
CA GLY A 861 0.03 -28.82 -17.75
C GLY A 861 1.39 -29.05 -18.43
N GLN A 862 1.41 -29.68 -19.60
CA GLN A 862 2.63 -29.90 -20.39
C GLN A 862 3.19 -28.58 -20.92
N VAL A 863 2.33 -27.73 -21.50
CA VAL A 863 2.73 -26.38 -21.97
C VAL A 863 3.24 -25.54 -20.81
N ALA A 864 2.52 -25.50 -19.69
CA ALA A 864 2.94 -24.76 -18.50
C ALA A 864 4.33 -25.20 -18.01
N LYS A 865 4.59 -26.51 -17.98
CA LYS A 865 5.88 -27.06 -17.58
C LYS A 865 7.00 -26.75 -18.59
N LYS A 866 6.71 -26.83 -19.90
CA LYS A 866 7.70 -26.58 -20.96
C LYS A 866 8.22 -25.15 -20.95
N TYR A 867 7.35 -24.19 -20.68
CA TYR A 867 7.66 -22.75 -20.71
C TYR A 867 7.86 -22.13 -19.33
N ASP A 868 7.89 -22.95 -18.27
CA ASP A 868 8.02 -22.52 -16.87
C ASP A 868 7.01 -21.43 -16.45
N LEU A 869 5.72 -21.72 -16.71
CA LEU A 869 4.64 -20.76 -16.49
C LEU A 869 3.96 -20.97 -15.14
N TYR A 870 3.80 -19.89 -14.38
CA TYR A 870 2.99 -19.86 -13.16
C TYR A 870 1.53 -20.18 -13.50
N THR A 871 0.87 -21.06 -12.74
CA THR A 871 -0.48 -21.55 -13.06
C THR A 871 -1.50 -21.22 -11.98
N LYS A 872 -2.66 -20.67 -12.39
CA LYS A 872 -3.73 -20.30 -11.45
C LYS A 872 -5.14 -20.51 -12.01
N ILE A 873 -5.99 -21.14 -11.22
CA ILE A 873 -7.43 -21.22 -11.49
C ILE A 873 -8.08 -19.86 -11.21
N THR A 874 -8.85 -19.37 -12.18
CA THR A 874 -9.54 -18.07 -12.14
C THR A 874 -11.01 -18.21 -11.75
N GLY A 875 -11.60 -17.13 -11.23
CA GLY A 875 -13.04 -17.09 -10.91
C GLY A 875 -13.98 -17.20 -12.13
N GLY A 876 -13.45 -17.18 -13.35
CA GLY A 876 -14.20 -17.45 -14.59
C GLY A 876 -14.14 -18.91 -15.04
N GLN A 877 -13.74 -19.84 -14.16
CA GLN A 877 -13.59 -21.28 -14.47
C GLN A 877 -12.58 -21.55 -15.59
N ARG A 878 -11.45 -20.82 -15.58
CA ARG A 878 -10.34 -21.00 -16.53
C ARG A 878 -9.01 -21.14 -15.81
N ILE A 879 -8.01 -21.66 -16.50
CA ILE A 879 -6.62 -21.75 -16.03
C ILE A 879 -5.80 -20.64 -16.71
N ASP A 880 -5.12 -19.84 -15.89
CA ASP A 880 -4.26 -18.74 -16.32
C ASP A 880 -2.79 -19.15 -16.16
N LEU A 881 -2.01 -18.93 -17.22
CA LEU A 881 -0.59 -19.27 -17.32
C LEU A 881 0.22 -17.96 -17.43
N PHE A 882 1.03 -17.62 -16.43
CA PHE A 882 1.77 -16.35 -16.38
C PHE A 882 3.26 -16.57 -16.59
N GLY A 883 3.93 -15.57 -17.16
CA GLY A 883 5.40 -15.54 -17.28
C GLY A 883 5.93 -15.69 -18.69
N ALA A 884 5.06 -15.81 -19.70
CA ALA A 884 5.47 -15.95 -21.10
C ALA A 884 6.14 -14.66 -21.60
N ARG A 885 7.23 -14.78 -22.35
CA ARG A 885 7.80 -13.65 -23.10
C ARG A 885 7.03 -13.43 -24.40
N VAL A 886 7.13 -12.23 -24.98
CA VAL A 886 6.31 -11.84 -26.14
C VAL A 886 6.56 -12.76 -27.34
N GLU A 887 7.81 -13.11 -27.57
CA GLU A 887 8.27 -13.96 -28.68
C GLU A 887 7.88 -15.43 -28.48
N GLN A 888 7.61 -15.86 -27.24
CA GLN A 888 7.15 -17.22 -26.93
C GLN A 888 5.65 -17.40 -27.16
N LEU A 889 4.88 -16.31 -27.25
CA LEU A 889 3.42 -16.41 -27.32
C LEU A 889 2.94 -17.21 -28.54
N PRO A 890 3.45 -17.00 -29.78
CA PRO A 890 3.04 -17.81 -30.92
C PRO A 890 3.34 -19.31 -30.74
N ASP A 891 4.51 -19.67 -30.19
CA ASP A 891 4.89 -21.07 -29.94
C ASP A 891 3.96 -21.74 -28.92
N ILE A 892 3.69 -21.05 -27.80
CA ILE A 892 2.78 -21.54 -26.77
C ILE A 892 1.39 -21.79 -27.36
N TRP A 893 0.90 -20.86 -28.17
CA TRP A 893 -0.41 -20.98 -28.80
C TRP A 893 -0.47 -22.03 -29.89
N GLU A 894 0.61 -22.26 -30.63
CA GLU A 894 0.70 -23.34 -31.61
C GLU A 894 0.45 -24.71 -30.96
N GLU A 895 1.06 -24.99 -29.81
CA GLU A 895 0.81 -26.22 -29.05
C GLU A 895 -0.61 -26.30 -28.48
N LEU A 896 -1.13 -25.20 -27.92
CA LEU A 896 -2.48 -25.15 -27.38
C LEU A 896 -3.53 -25.35 -28.49
N ILE A 897 -3.32 -24.77 -29.67
CA ILE A 897 -4.21 -24.93 -30.83
C ILE A 897 -4.15 -26.37 -31.34
N ALA A 898 -2.96 -26.98 -31.38
CA ALA A 898 -2.81 -28.40 -31.72
C ALA A 898 -3.58 -29.31 -30.74
N ALA A 899 -3.67 -28.93 -29.47
CA ALA A 899 -4.51 -29.59 -28.46
C ALA A 899 -6.02 -29.22 -28.53
N GLY A 900 -6.42 -28.40 -29.49
CA GLY A 900 -7.81 -28.01 -29.74
C GLY A 900 -8.33 -26.86 -28.87
N PHE A 901 -7.44 -25.99 -28.38
CA PHE A 901 -7.83 -24.73 -27.73
C PHE A 901 -8.00 -23.59 -28.73
N GLU A 902 -8.79 -22.59 -28.33
CA GLU A 902 -8.97 -21.34 -29.07
C GLU A 902 -8.57 -20.14 -28.19
N SER A 903 -8.43 -18.98 -28.82
CA SER A 903 -8.17 -17.70 -28.12
C SER A 903 -9.19 -17.46 -27.01
N GLY A 904 -8.71 -17.33 -25.78
CA GLY A 904 -9.55 -17.05 -24.61
C GLY A 904 -10.00 -15.59 -24.50
N HIS A 905 -9.47 -14.69 -25.35
CA HIS A 905 -9.74 -13.25 -25.32
C HIS A 905 -9.67 -12.65 -23.91
N ALA A 906 -8.89 -13.25 -23.02
CA ALA A 906 -9.00 -13.05 -21.58
C ALA A 906 -8.69 -11.62 -21.14
N TYR A 907 -8.07 -10.84 -22.03
CA TYR A 907 -7.60 -9.49 -21.77
C TYR A 907 -8.07 -8.46 -22.80
N GLY A 908 -8.70 -8.91 -23.88
CA GLY A 908 -9.34 -8.02 -24.84
C GLY A 908 -10.57 -7.31 -24.25
N LYS A 909 -10.97 -6.24 -24.92
CA LYS A 909 -12.29 -5.62 -24.74
C LYS A 909 -13.33 -6.41 -25.54
N ALA A 910 -13.60 -7.61 -25.06
CA ALA A 910 -14.48 -8.61 -25.66
C ALA A 910 -15.16 -9.46 -24.58
N LEU A 911 -16.00 -10.43 -24.97
CA LEU A 911 -16.48 -11.46 -24.07
C LEU A 911 -15.33 -12.35 -23.58
N ARG A 912 -15.11 -12.35 -22.27
CA ARG A 912 -13.99 -13.08 -21.65
C ARG A 912 -14.36 -14.47 -21.15
N THR A 913 -15.58 -14.68 -20.66
CA THR A 913 -15.99 -15.93 -20.03
C THR A 913 -17.50 -15.97 -19.86
N VAL A 914 -18.08 -17.17 -19.98
CA VAL A 914 -19.42 -17.49 -19.52
C VAL A 914 -19.30 -18.54 -18.41
N LYS A 915 -19.44 -18.12 -17.15
CA LYS A 915 -19.37 -19.03 -15.99
C LYS A 915 -20.64 -19.88 -15.95
N SER A 916 -20.52 -21.17 -15.67
CA SER A 916 -21.68 -22.05 -15.51
C SER A 916 -21.66 -22.76 -14.16
N CYS A 917 -22.81 -23.17 -13.65
CA CYS A 917 -22.86 -24.25 -12.68
C CYS A 917 -23.15 -25.57 -13.39
N VAL A 918 -23.00 -26.69 -12.69
CA VAL A 918 -23.18 -28.04 -13.26
C VAL A 918 -24.62 -28.37 -13.67
N GLY A 919 -25.58 -27.45 -13.47
CA GLY A 919 -26.94 -27.53 -14.01
C GLY A 919 -27.74 -28.78 -13.60
N SER A 920 -28.78 -29.09 -14.37
CA SER A 920 -29.56 -30.33 -14.25
C SER A 920 -28.74 -31.59 -14.58
N THR A 921 -27.57 -31.44 -15.22
CA THR A 921 -26.65 -32.54 -15.54
C THR A 921 -26.14 -33.26 -14.28
N TRP A 922 -25.90 -32.52 -13.19
CA TRP A 922 -25.36 -33.10 -11.94
C TRP A 922 -26.02 -32.57 -10.65
N CYS A 923 -26.43 -31.30 -10.62
CA CYS A 923 -26.97 -30.71 -9.40
C CYS A 923 -28.40 -31.21 -9.18
N ARG A 924 -28.67 -31.79 -8.00
CA ARG A 924 -30.03 -32.20 -7.60
C ARG A 924 -31.08 -31.09 -7.60
N PHE A 925 -30.65 -29.84 -7.72
CA PHE A 925 -31.50 -28.65 -7.77
C PHE A 925 -31.49 -27.96 -9.13
N GLY A 926 -30.74 -28.48 -10.10
CA GLY A 926 -30.70 -27.94 -11.45
C GLY A 926 -32.06 -28.13 -12.12
N VAL A 927 -32.62 -27.04 -12.63
CA VAL A 927 -33.91 -26.99 -13.33
C VAL A 927 -33.69 -27.14 -14.83
N GLN A 928 -32.62 -26.56 -15.37
CA GLN A 928 -32.26 -26.60 -16.79
C GLN A 928 -30.78 -26.92 -16.98
N ASP A 929 -30.39 -27.26 -18.20
CA ASP A 929 -28.99 -27.45 -18.59
C ASP A 929 -28.27 -26.10 -18.68
N SER A 930 -27.59 -25.70 -17.61
CA SER A 930 -26.78 -24.48 -17.62
C SER A 930 -25.42 -24.64 -18.28
N VAL A 931 -24.88 -25.86 -18.38
CA VAL A 931 -23.54 -26.09 -18.94
C VAL A 931 -23.63 -25.98 -20.47
N GLY A 932 -24.51 -26.76 -21.09
CA GLY A 932 -24.73 -26.73 -22.54
C GLY A 932 -25.13 -25.34 -23.02
N PHE A 933 -26.02 -24.66 -22.29
CA PHE A 933 -26.43 -23.31 -22.66
C PHE A 933 -25.31 -22.27 -22.46
N ALA A 934 -24.49 -22.36 -21.40
CA ALA A 934 -23.31 -21.51 -21.25
C ALA A 934 -22.31 -21.69 -22.39
N ILE A 935 -22.06 -22.93 -22.84
CA ILE A 935 -21.19 -23.23 -23.98
C ILE A 935 -21.75 -22.60 -25.26
N ARG A 936 -23.06 -22.72 -25.50
CA ARG A 936 -23.74 -22.09 -26.66
C ARG A 936 -23.58 -20.58 -26.64
N VAL A 937 -23.83 -19.92 -25.50
CA VAL A 937 -23.66 -18.47 -25.32
C VAL A 937 -22.20 -18.06 -25.54
N GLU A 938 -21.24 -18.79 -24.96
CA GLU A 938 -19.83 -18.46 -25.08
C GLU A 938 -19.32 -18.60 -26.53
N ASN A 939 -19.76 -19.64 -27.23
CA ASN A 939 -19.40 -19.88 -28.63
C ASN A 939 -20.08 -18.93 -29.60
N ARG A 940 -21.29 -18.43 -29.29
CA ARG A 940 -21.92 -17.39 -30.12
C ARG A 940 -21.17 -16.07 -30.00
N TYR A 941 -20.85 -15.64 -28.79
CA TYR A 941 -20.35 -14.28 -28.56
C TYR A 941 -18.82 -14.17 -28.45
N LYS A 942 -18.08 -15.23 -28.81
CA LYS A 942 -16.61 -15.21 -28.84
C LYS A 942 -16.09 -14.22 -29.87
N GLY A 943 -15.00 -13.53 -29.54
CA GLY A 943 -14.34 -12.57 -30.46
C GLY A 943 -15.03 -11.20 -30.61
N ILE A 944 -16.27 -11.04 -30.15
CA ILE A 944 -17.00 -9.78 -30.29
C ILE A 944 -16.30 -8.65 -29.54
N ARG A 945 -15.95 -7.59 -30.25
CA ARG A 945 -15.33 -6.39 -29.71
C ARG A 945 -16.37 -5.44 -29.16
N SER A 946 -16.10 -4.90 -27.98
CA SER A 946 -17.02 -4.06 -27.23
C SER A 946 -16.29 -2.89 -26.56
N PRO A 947 -17.01 -1.81 -26.18
CA PRO A 947 -16.40 -0.64 -25.52
C PRO A 947 -15.58 -1.00 -24.27
N HIS A 948 -15.97 -2.06 -23.57
CA HIS A 948 -15.21 -2.63 -22.47
C HIS A 948 -15.33 -4.17 -22.43
N LYS A 949 -14.51 -4.85 -21.61
CA LYS A 949 -14.61 -6.31 -21.36
C LYS A 949 -16.00 -6.70 -20.84
N LEU A 950 -16.50 -7.84 -21.31
CA LEU A 950 -17.76 -8.45 -20.91
C LEU A 950 -17.52 -9.78 -20.20
N LYS A 951 -18.35 -10.06 -19.20
CA LYS A 951 -18.45 -11.37 -18.53
C LYS A 951 -19.92 -11.77 -18.50
N SER A 952 -20.17 -13.07 -18.58
CA SER A 952 -21.52 -13.63 -18.42
C SER A 952 -21.51 -14.85 -17.51
N ALA A 953 -22.70 -15.30 -17.12
CA ALA A 953 -22.87 -16.58 -16.48
C ALA A 953 -24.29 -17.16 -16.69
N VAL A 954 -24.38 -18.48 -16.64
CA VAL A 954 -25.64 -19.23 -16.73
C VAL A 954 -25.77 -20.11 -15.48
N SER A 955 -26.81 -19.87 -14.70
CA SER A 955 -27.16 -20.65 -13.51
C SER A 955 -28.34 -21.56 -13.80
N GLY A 956 -28.19 -22.86 -13.51
CA GLY A 956 -29.25 -23.85 -13.71
C GLY A 956 -30.39 -23.79 -12.69
N CYS A 957 -30.34 -22.91 -11.68
CA CYS A 957 -31.44 -22.66 -10.75
C CYS A 957 -31.26 -21.33 -9.99
N ILE A 958 -32.28 -20.95 -9.21
CA ILE A 958 -32.32 -19.72 -8.40
C ILE A 958 -31.22 -19.62 -7.32
N ARG A 959 -30.55 -20.73 -6.95
CA ARG A 959 -29.39 -20.68 -6.04
C ARG A 959 -28.18 -20.00 -6.65
N GLU A 960 -28.18 -19.80 -7.97
CA GLU A 960 -27.28 -18.87 -8.64
C GLU A 960 -25.78 -19.14 -8.45
N CYS A 961 -25.37 -20.41 -8.34
CA CYS A 961 -23.95 -20.75 -8.09
C CYS A 961 -22.96 -20.21 -9.14
N ALA A 962 -23.44 -19.77 -10.31
CA ALA A 962 -22.61 -19.16 -11.34
C ALA A 962 -22.46 -17.63 -11.21
N GLU A 963 -23.11 -17.00 -10.23
CA GLU A 963 -23.07 -15.55 -9.97
C GLU A 963 -23.55 -14.70 -11.17
N ALA A 964 -24.57 -15.16 -11.89
CA ALA A 964 -25.23 -14.50 -13.03
C ALA A 964 -25.56 -13.02 -12.81
N GLN A 965 -26.08 -12.63 -11.64
CA GLN A 965 -26.45 -11.24 -11.37
C GLN A 965 -25.24 -10.33 -11.17
N SER A 966 -24.03 -10.86 -10.99
CA SER A 966 -22.80 -10.05 -10.89
C SER A 966 -22.15 -9.77 -12.25
N LYS A 967 -22.72 -10.28 -13.35
CA LYS A 967 -22.11 -10.26 -14.68
C LYS A 967 -22.75 -9.17 -15.57
N ASP A 968 -22.06 -8.80 -16.65
CA ASP A 968 -22.55 -7.79 -17.59
C ASP A 968 -23.88 -8.23 -18.24
N PHE A 969 -24.08 -9.54 -18.42
CA PHE A 969 -25.39 -10.17 -18.59
C PHE A 969 -25.38 -11.58 -17.99
N GLY A 970 -26.49 -12.02 -17.41
CA GLY A 970 -26.58 -13.30 -16.72
C GLY A 970 -27.93 -13.97 -16.89
N LEU A 971 -27.93 -15.30 -16.83
CA LEU A 971 -29.10 -16.15 -17.05
C LEU A 971 -29.35 -17.01 -15.82
N ILE A 972 -30.58 -17.01 -15.33
CA ILE A 972 -31.00 -17.89 -14.24
C ILE A 972 -32.18 -18.72 -14.71
N ALA A 973 -32.01 -20.04 -14.71
CA ALA A 973 -33.04 -20.97 -15.16
C ALA A 973 -34.29 -20.94 -14.28
N THR A 974 -35.45 -21.06 -14.94
CA THR A 974 -36.76 -21.29 -14.36
C THR A 974 -37.39 -22.54 -14.99
N GLU A 975 -38.54 -22.98 -14.48
CA GLU A 975 -39.26 -24.12 -15.06
C GLU A 975 -39.75 -23.84 -16.50
N LYS A 976 -39.91 -22.57 -16.86
CA LYS A 976 -40.46 -22.14 -18.17
C LYS A 976 -39.39 -21.69 -19.16
N GLY A 977 -38.15 -21.49 -18.72
CA GLY A 977 -37.07 -20.96 -19.54
C GLY A 977 -35.98 -20.34 -18.67
N TYR A 978 -35.64 -19.08 -18.94
CA TYR A 978 -34.63 -18.33 -18.20
C TYR A 978 -35.09 -16.90 -17.87
N ASN A 979 -34.62 -16.38 -16.75
CA ASN A 979 -34.62 -14.95 -16.46
C ASN A 979 -33.31 -14.35 -16.96
N LEU A 980 -33.42 -13.29 -17.79
CA LEU A 980 -32.30 -12.55 -18.35
C LEU A 980 -32.06 -11.28 -17.53
N TYR A 981 -30.86 -11.19 -16.94
CA TYR A 981 -30.38 -10.02 -16.21
C TYR A 981 -29.26 -9.32 -16.99
N VAL A 982 -29.20 -7.99 -16.92
CA VAL A 982 -28.20 -7.18 -17.65
C VAL A 982 -27.58 -6.08 -16.77
N CYS A 983 -26.41 -5.59 -17.16
CA CYS A 983 -25.72 -4.44 -16.54
C CYS A 983 -25.19 -4.67 -15.11
N GLY A 984 -24.87 -5.91 -14.73
CA GLY A 984 -24.20 -6.20 -13.46
C GLY A 984 -22.69 -5.92 -13.48
N ASN A 985 -22.08 -5.87 -12.30
CA ASN A 985 -20.64 -5.66 -12.14
C ASN A 985 -20.08 -6.33 -10.88
N GLY A 986 -19.16 -7.28 -11.04
CA GLY A 986 -18.34 -7.82 -9.93
C GLY A 986 -16.98 -7.11 -9.75
N GLY A 987 -16.93 -5.79 -9.97
CA GLY A 987 -15.70 -4.97 -9.94
C GLY A 987 -15.52 -4.16 -8.65
N SER A 988 -14.73 -3.08 -8.71
CA SER A 988 -14.44 -2.18 -7.56
C SER A 988 -15.68 -1.50 -6.95
N LYS A 989 -16.74 -1.35 -7.74
CA LYS A 989 -18.08 -0.94 -7.30
C LYS A 989 -19.06 -2.07 -7.66
N PRO A 990 -19.23 -3.08 -6.80
CA PRO A 990 -20.09 -4.20 -7.12
C PRO A 990 -21.54 -3.73 -7.28
N ARG A 991 -22.25 -4.26 -8.29
CA ARG A 991 -23.63 -3.94 -8.63
C ARG A 991 -24.32 -5.19 -9.15
N HIS A 992 -25.51 -5.50 -8.67
CA HIS A 992 -26.33 -6.54 -9.27
C HIS A 992 -26.89 -6.08 -10.63
N ALA A 993 -27.07 -7.03 -11.53
CA ALA A 993 -27.69 -6.83 -12.82
C ALA A 993 -29.22 -6.66 -12.66
N ASP A 994 -29.81 -5.85 -13.52
CA ASP A 994 -31.25 -5.60 -13.53
C ASP A 994 -31.96 -6.65 -14.37
N LEU A 995 -33.18 -7.02 -13.96
CA LEU A 995 -34.01 -7.96 -14.70
C LEU A 995 -34.56 -7.32 -15.99
N LEU A 996 -34.17 -7.88 -17.14
CA LEU A 996 -34.63 -7.42 -18.45
C LEU A 996 -35.90 -8.15 -18.89
N ALA A 997 -35.89 -9.48 -18.81
CA ALA A 997 -37.00 -10.36 -19.20
C ALA A 997 -37.04 -11.61 -18.31
N SER A 998 -38.24 -12.16 -18.09
CA SER A 998 -38.45 -13.35 -17.24
C SER A 998 -39.11 -14.48 -18.03
N ASP A 999 -38.84 -15.73 -17.62
CA ASP A 999 -39.45 -16.94 -18.17
C ASP A 999 -39.39 -17.04 -19.71
N VAL A 1000 -38.27 -16.62 -20.30
CA VAL A 1000 -38.07 -16.63 -21.75
C VAL A 1000 -37.32 -17.88 -22.21
N ASP A 1001 -37.72 -18.45 -23.35
CA ASP A 1001 -37.05 -19.59 -23.97
C ASP A 1001 -35.65 -19.23 -24.51
N GLU A 1002 -34.81 -20.23 -24.76
CA GLU A 1002 -33.42 -20.00 -25.20
C GLU A 1002 -33.29 -19.19 -26.49
N GLU A 1003 -34.19 -19.38 -27.47
CA GLU A 1003 -34.11 -18.66 -28.75
C GLU A 1003 -34.43 -17.18 -28.56
N THR A 1004 -35.48 -16.89 -27.79
CA THR A 1004 -35.87 -15.53 -27.43
C THR A 1004 -34.79 -14.84 -26.58
N VAL A 1005 -34.20 -15.55 -25.62
CA VAL A 1005 -33.07 -15.04 -24.81
C VAL A 1005 -31.90 -14.62 -25.69
N ILE A 1006 -31.50 -15.46 -26.64
CA ILE A 1006 -30.39 -15.15 -27.56
C ILE A 1006 -30.69 -13.89 -28.37
N LYS A 1007 -31.92 -13.73 -28.90
CA LYS A 1007 -32.32 -12.51 -29.61
C LYS A 1007 -32.20 -11.27 -28.72
N TYR A 1008 -32.64 -11.36 -27.46
CA TYR A 1008 -32.53 -10.22 -26.54
C TYR A 1008 -31.09 -9.89 -26.17
N ILE A 1009 -30.22 -10.90 -26.01
CA ILE A 1009 -28.79 -10.67 -25.79
C ILE A 1009 -28.14 -10.04 -27.03
N ASP A 1010 -28.45 -10.53 -28.24
CA ASP A 1010 -27.94 -9.97 -29.51
C ASP A 1010 -28.25 -8.46 -29.60
N ARG A 1011 -29.52 -8.11 -29.40
CA ARG A 1011 -30.01 -6.72 -29.40
C ARG A 1011 -29.35 -5.89 -28.31
N PHE A 1012 -29.29 -6.39 -27.08
CA PHE A 1012 -28.67 -5.71 -25.94
C PHE A 1012 -27.19 -5.40 -26.20
N LEU A 1013 -26.41 -6.40 -26.62
CA LEU A 1013 -24.98 -6.25 -26.86
C LEU A 1013 -24.72 -5.27 -28.00
N MET A 1014 -25.45 -5.37 -29.12
CA MET A 1014 -25.27 -4.43 -30.23
C MET A 1014 -25.67 -3.01 -29.85
N TYR A 1015 -26.78 -2.85 -29.13
CA TYR A 1015 -27.21 -1.52 -28.67
C TYR A 1015 -26.19 -0.89 -27.72
N TYR A 1016 -25.62 -1.67 -26.79
CA TYR A 1016 -24.51 -1.23 -25.93
C TYR A 1016 -23.25 -0.88 -26.74
N ILE A 1017 -22.84 -1.71 -27.71
CA ILE A 1017 -21.65 -1.47 -28.55
C ILE A 1017 -21.77 -0.14 -29.32
N ARG A 1018 -22.97 0.17 -29.82
CA ARG A 1018 -23.27 1.40 -30.56
C ARG A 1018 -23.28 2.64 -29.68
N THR A 1019 -23.88 2.56 -28.49
CA THR A 1019 -24.25 3.76 -27.71
C THR A 1019 -23.34 4.07 -26.53
N ALA A 1020 -22.57 3.10 -26.02
CA ALA A 1020 -21.71 3.35 -24.86
C ALA A 1020 -20.46 4.15 -25.21
N ASP A 1021 -19.94 4.90 -24.23
CA ASP A 1021 -18.69 5.64 -24.38
C ASP A 1021 -17.46 4.71 -24.28
N LYS A 1022 -16.27 5.24 -24.60
CA LYS A 1022 -15.00 4.52 -24.54
C LYS A 1022 -14.72 3.98 -23.13
N LEU A 1023 -14.25 2.72 -23.06
CA LEU A 1023 -13.91 2.04 -21.80
C LEU A 1023 -15.06 2.01 -20.77
N MET A 1024 -16.30 2.18 -21.19
CA MET A 1024 -17.46 2.24 -20.31
C MET A 1024 -18.02 0.84 -20.03
N ARG A 1025 -18.18 0.46 -18.76
CA ARG A 1025 -18.86 -0.80 -18.38
C ARG A 1025 -20.37 -0.69 -18.64
N THR A 1026 -21.02 -1.81 -18.92
CA THR A 1026 -22.49 -1.91 -19.05
C THR A 1026 -23.23 -1.32 -17.84
N SER A 1027 -22.72 -1.60 -16.63
CA SER A 1027 -23.26 -1.04 -15.38
C SER A 1027 -23.21 0.48 -15.28
N VAL A 1028 -22.15 1.11 -15.81
CA VAL A 1028 -22.04 2.58 -15.81
C VAL A 1028 -22.84 3.16 -16.96
N TRP A 1029 -22.93 2.44 -18.08
CA TRP A 1029 -23.69 2.83 -19.25
C TRP A 1029 -25.18 2.94 -18.92
N ILE A 1030 -25.75 1.96 -18.22
CA ILE A 1030 -27.17 2.00 -17.83
C ILE A 1030 -27.49 3.16 -16.89
N ASP A 1031 -26.59 3.48 -15.95
CA ASP A 1031 -26.78 4.58 -15.00
C ASP A 1031 -26.77 5.96 -15.69
N LYS A 1032 -26.11 6.08 -16.85
CA LYS A 1032 -26.07 7.32 -17.65
C LYS A 1032 -27.09 7.36 -18.79
N LEU A 1033 -27.77 6.26 -19.06
CA LEU A 1033 -28.75 6.16 -20.12
C LEU A 1033 -30.07 6.74 -19.62
N GLU A 1034 -30.61 7.72 -20.34
CA GLU A 1034 -31.92 8.29 -20.01
C GLU A 1034 -33.00 7.19 -20.05
N GLY A 1035 -33.82 7.12 -18.99
CA GLY A 1035 -34.82 6.06 -18.80
C GLY A 1035 -34.25 4.70 -18.34
N GLY A 1036 -32.92 4.57 -18.20
CA GLY A 1036 -32.25 3.41 -17.60
C GLY A 1036 -32.71 2.06 -18.16
N ILE A 1037 -33.02 1.11 -17.29
CA ILE A 1037 -33.45 -0.25 -17.67
C ILE A 1037 -34.78 -0.26 -18.43
N GLU A 1038 -35.71 0.66 -18.13
CA GLU A 1038 -36.99 0.76 -18.85
C GLU A 1038 -36.76 1.13 -20.32
N HIS A 1039 -35.84 2.07 -20.59
CA HIS A 1039 -35.47 2.41 -21.95
C HIS A 1039 -34.84 1.23 -22.68
N VAL A 1040 -33.90 0.51 -22.04
CA VAL A 1040 -33.31 -0.71 -22.61
C VAL A 1040 -34.38 -1.76 -22.91
N ARG A 1041 -35.35 -1.97 -22.01
CA ARG A 1041 -36.45 -2.90 -22.25
C ARG A 1041 -37.32 -2.49 -23.43
N ASN A 1042 -37.65 -1.20 -23.55
CA ASN A 1042 -38.42 -0.69 -24.68
C ASN A 1042 -37.71 -0.91 -26.01
N VAL A 1043 -36.40 -0.68 -26.07
CA VAL A 1043 -35.61 -0.89 -27.31
C VAL A 1043 -35.38 -2.37 -27.60
N VAL A 1044 -34.97 -3.16 -26.61
CA VAL A 1044 -34.52 -4.55 -26.79
C VAL A 1044 -35.69 -5.53 -26.89
N VAL A 1045 -36.71 -5.37 -26.04
CA VAL A 1045 -37.85 -6.30 -25.94
C VAL A 1045 -39.01 -5.82 -26.79
N HIS A 1046 -39.38 -4.53 -26.70
CA HIS A 1046 -40.55 -3.98 -27.39
C HIS A 1046 -40.24 -3.37 -28.76
N ASP A 1047 -38.98 -3.37 -29.19
CA ASP A 1047 -38.51 -2.81 -30.46
C ASP A 1047 -39.06 -1.41 -30.75
N SER A 1048 -39.07 -0.55 -29.72
CA SER A 1048 -39.69 0.80 -29.82
C SER A 1048 -39.06 1.70 -30.88
N LEU A 1049 -37.85 1.37 -31.34
CA LEU A 1049 -37.12 2.08 -32.39
C LEU A 1049 -37.19 1.40 -33.77
N ASN A 1050 -37.83 0.24 -33.90
CA ASN A 1050 -37.85 -0.58 -35.12
C ASN A 1050 -36.44 -0.90 -35.67
N ILE A 1051 -35.50 -1.25 -34.78
CA ILE A 1051 -34.11 -1.59 -35.15
C ILE A 1051 -33.72 -3.02 -34.75
N ALA A 1052 -34.61 -3.80 -34.12
CA ALA A 1052 -34.27 -5.14 -33.63
C ALA A 1052 -33.70 -6.05 -34.72
N ALA A 1053 -34.35 -6.11 -35.89
CA ALA A 1053 -33.89 -6.92 -37.02
C ALA A 1053 -32.50 -6.50 -37.53
N GLU A 1054 -32.20 -5.20 -37.50
CA GLU A 1054 -30.91 -4.65 -37.88
C GLU A 1054 -29.81 -5.02 -36.86
N LEU A 1055 -30.12 -4.92 -35.56
CA LEU A 1055 -29.21 -5.33 -34.49
C LEU A 1055 -28.90 -6.84 -34.54
N GLU A 1056 -29.91 -7.67 -34.80
CA GLU A 1056 -29.76 -9.11 -34.97
C GLU A 1056 -28.91 -9.45 -36.20
N ALA A 1057 -29.14 -8.79 -37.33
CA ALA A 1057 -28.36 -8.99 -38.55
C ALA A 1057 -26.89 -8.59 -38.37
N ASP A 1058 -26.63 -7.46 -37.70
CA ASP A 1058 -25.27 -7.01 -37.40
C ASP A 1058 -24.56 -7.98 -36.45
N MET A 1059 -25.25 -8.47 -35.41
CA MET A 1059 -24.71 -9.49 -34.53
C MET A 1059 -24.40 -10.77 -35.30
N GLN A 1060 -25.32 -11.25 -36.14
CA GLN A 1060 -25.14 -12.47 -36.91
C GLN A 1060 -23.92 -12.38 -37.84
N ARG A 1061 -23.69 -11.23 -38.48
CA ARG A 1061 -22.48 -11.00 -39.27
C ARG A 1061 -21.20 -11.10 -38.44
N LEU A 1062 -21.18 -10.57 -37.21
CA LEU A 1062 -20.03 -10.72 -36.30
C LEU A 1062 -19.79 -12.17 -35.89
N VAL A 1063 -20.86 -12.93 -35.63
CA VAL A 1063 -20.81 -14.36 -35.29
C VAL A 1063 -20.24 -15.16 -36.47
N ASP A 1064 -20.76 -14.93 -37.69
CA ASP A 1064 -20.37 -15.67 -38.90
C ASP A 1064 -18.94 -15.36 -39.34
N SER A 1065 -18.42 -14.17 -38.99
CA SER A 1065 -17.07 -13.72 -39.35
C SER A 1065 -16.01 -14.09 -38.30
N TYR A 1066 -16.36 -14.84 -37.25
CA TYR A 1066 -15.41 -15.17 -36.19
C TYR A 1066 -14.21 -15.96 -36.73
N LEU A 1067 -13.02 -15.45 -36.42
CA LEU A 1067 -11.74 -16.10 -36.65
C LEU A 1067 -10.98 -16.21 -35.31
N CYS A 1068 -10.37 -17.36 -35.05
CA CYS A 1068 -9.49 -17.49 -33.88
C CYS A 1068 -8.20 -16.70 -34.13
N GLU A 1069 -8.06 -15.56 -33.45
CA GLU A 1069 -6.93 -14.63 -33.64
C GLU A 1069 -5.55 -15.28 -33.42
N TRP A 1070 -5.43 -16.19 -32.45
CA TRP A 1070 -4.17 -16.91 -32.23
C TRP A 1070 -3.87 -17.94 -33.32
N LYS A 1071 -4.90 -18.55 -33.90
CA LYS A 1071 -4.73 -19.47 -35.03
C LYS A 1071 -4.26 -18.71 -36.27
N ASP A 1072 -4.88 -17.57 -36.54
CA ASP A 1072 -4.47 -16.64 -37.59
C ASP A 1072 -3.02 -16.14 -37.40
N VAL A 1073 -2.59 -15.85 -36.17
CA VAL A 1073 -1.18 -15.54 -35.88
C VAL A 1073 -0.24 -16.71 -36.16
N VAL A 1074 -0.59 -17.92 -35.70
CA VAL A 1074 0.27 -19.10 -35.85
C VAL A 1074 0.42 -19.50 -37.32
N GLU A 1075 -0.65 -19.41 -38.11
CA GLU A 1075 -0.68 -19.81 -39.51
C GLU A 1075 -0.18 -18.72 -40.49
N ASN A 1076 -0.06 -17.46 -40.05
CA ASN A 1076 0.38 -16.34 -40.87
C ASN A 1076 1.77 -15.81 -40.45
N PRO A 1077 2.82 -16.02 -41.28
CA PRO A 1077 4.17 -15.57 -40.97
C PRO A 1077 4.29 -14.06 -40.70
N GLU A 1078 3.55 -13.21 -41.43
CA GLU A 1078 3.61 -11.75 -41.26
C GLU A 1078 3.00 -11.32 -39.91
N LYS A 1079 1.94 -11.99 -39.45
CA LYS A 1079 1.32 -11.70 -38.15
C LYS A 1079 2.14 -12.27 -37.00
N ARG A 1080 2.76 -13.44 -37.20
CA ARG A 1080 3.70 -14.03 -36.25
C ARG A 1080 4.90 -13.11 -35.99
N ASP A 1081 5.38 -12.45 -37.03
CA ASP A 1081 6.50 -11.52 -36.98
C ASP A 1081 6.25 -10.30 -36.08
N LEU A 1082 4.98 -9.92 -35.85
CA LEU A 1082 4.60 -8.83 -34.93
C LEU A 1082 4.97 -9.10 -33.47
N PHE A 1083 5.26 -10.36 -33.11
CA PHE A 1083 5.57 -10.80 -31.75
C PHE A 1083 7.08 -10.82 -31.46
N ARG A 1084 7.91 -10.36 -32.40
CA ARG A 1084 9.36 -10.20 -32.18
C ARG A 1084 9.65 -9.24 -31.03
N HIS A 1085 10.65 -9.61 -30.22
CA HIS A 1085 11.11 -8.75 -29.12
C HIS A 1085 12.03 -7.63 -29.59
N PHE A 1086 12.99 -7.94 -30.49
CA PHE A 1086 13.98 -7.01 -31.03
C PHE A 1086 13.98 -7.00 -32.57
N ALA A 1087 14.42 -5.88 -33.16
CA ALA A 1087 14.84 -5.85 -34.56
C ALA A 1087 16.25 -6.46 -34.73
N GLY A 1088 16.55 -7.01 -35.90
CA GLY A 1088 17.82 -7.69 -36.20
C GLY A 1088 17.86 -9.16 -35.75
N PRO A 1089 19.04 -9.83 -35.87
CA PRO A 1089 19.20 -11.22 -35.46
C PRO A 1089 18.93 -11.39 -33.96
N GLU A 1090 18.22 -12.46 -33.58
CA GLU A 1090 17.79 -12.73 -32.20
C GLU A 1090 18.97 -12.67 -31.22
N LYS A 1091 19.07 -11.55 -30.51
CA LYS A 1091 19.90 -11.41 -29.33
C LYS A 1091 18.97 -11.59 -28.14
N GLY A 1092 19.04 -12.74 -27.47
CA GLY A 1092 18.26 -12.99 -26.26
C GLY A 1092 18.47 -11.87 -25.23
N ASP A 1093 17.40 -11.53 -24.51
CA ASP A 1093 17.52 -10.68 -23.32
C ASP A 1093 17.79 -11.53 -22.09
N ALA A 1094 18.43 -10.94 -21.07
CA ALA A 1094 18.52 -11.62 -19.79
C ALA A 1094 17.09 -11.86 -19.26
N PRO A 1095 16.76 -13.08 -18.78
CA PRO A 1095 15.44 -13.33 -18.22
C PRO A 1095 15.18 -12.34 -17.07
N ALA A 1096 13.95 -11.84 -16.99
CA ALA A 1096 13.54 -10.98 -15.89
C ALA A 1096 13.83 -11.69 -14.55
N PRO A 1097 14.27 -10.97 -13.50
CA PRO A 1097 14.53 -11.59 -12.22
C PRO A 1097 13.25 -12.24 -11.68
N MET A 1098 13.31 -13.54 -11.44
CA MET A 1098 12.20 -14.35 -10.92
C MET A 1098 12.45 -14.72 -9.46
N ILE A 1099 11.37 -14.89 -8.69
CA ILE A 1099 11.36 -15.38 -7.32
C ILE A 1099 10.56 -16.67 -7.30
N GLU A 1100 11.10 -17.71 -6.67
CA GLU A 1100 10.38 -18.97 -6.46
C GLU A 1100 9.70 -19.00 -5.09
N GLU A 1101 8.38 -19.23 -5.07
CA GLU A 1101 7.61 -19.38 -3.85
C GLU A 1101 6.41 -20.30 -4.11
N ARG A 1102 6.11 -21.21 -3.17
CA ARG A 1102 5.02 -22.21 -3.33
C ARG A 1102 5.17 -23.06 -4.60
N GLU A 1103 6.39 -23.48 -4.92
CA GLU A 1103 6.70 -24.33 -6.09
C GLU A 1103 6.35 -23.69 -7.44
N GLN A 1104 6.24 -22.35 -7.50
CA GLN A 1104 6.04 -21.60 -8.75
C GLN A 1104 6.91 -20.35 -8.79
N ALA A 1105 7.39 -19.99 -9.98
CA ALA A 1105 8.18 -18.77 -10.20
C ALA A 1105 7.27 -17.56 -10.52
N TYR A 1106 7.62 -16.37 -10.03
CA TYR A 1106 6.94 -15.11 -10.39
C TYR A 1106 7.94 -13.94 -10.47
N PRO A 1107 7.67 -12.88 -11.26
CA PRO A 1107 8.62 -11.79 -11.43
C PRO A 1107 8.84 -10.99 -10.15
N ALA A 1108 10.09 -10.61 -9.89
CA ALA A 1108 10.47 -9.77 -8.76
C ALA A 1108 9.67 -8.44 -8.76
N PRO A 1109 9.31 -7.91 -7.58
CA PRO A 1109 8.60 -6.64 -7.45
C PRO A 1109 9.28 -5.49 -8.21
N TRP A 1110 8.49 -4.48 -8.58
CA TRP A 1110 9.06 -3.24 -9.12
C TRP A 1110 9.89 -2.51 -8.07
N PRO A 1111 10.90 -1.73 -8.49
CA PRO A 1111 11.55 -0.77 -7.61
C PRO A 1111 10.52 0.15 -6.94
N LYS A 1112 10.71 0.44 -5.66
CA LYS A 1112 9.82 1.34 -4.90
C LYS A 1112 9.93 2.79 -5.37
N VAL A 1113 11.09 3.20 -5.88
CA VAL A 1113 11.42 4.58 -6.27
C VAL A 1113 11.41 4.76 -7.80
N SER A 1114 10.60 5.72 -8.28
CA SER A 1114 10.60 6.15 -9.69
C SER A 1114 11.84 7.00 -10.00
N LEU A 1115 12.34 7.01 -11.23
CA LEU A 1115 13.40 7.92 -11.62
C LEU A 1115 12.82 9.33 -11.84
N THR A 1116 13.04 10.24 -10.90
CA THR A 1116 12.63 11.65 -10.97
C THR A 1116 13.82 12.57 -11.27
N GLY A 1117 13.52 13.73 -11.84
CA GLY A 1117 14.50 14.78 -12.18
C GLY A 1117 14.85 14.85 -13.67
N LYS A 1118 15.04 16.08 -14.16
CA LYS A 1118 15.54 16.38 -15.51
C LYS A 1118 17.02 16.01 -15.71
N ARG A 1119 17.43 14.78 -15.42
CA ARG A 1119 18.77 14.30 -15.79
C ARG A 1119 18.80 14.04 -17.29
N SER A 1120 19.28 15.03 -18.06
CA SER A 1120 19.70 14.82 -19.43
C SER A 1120 20.75 13.72 -19.49
N LEU A 1121 20.87 13.01 -20.61
CA LEU A 1121 22.08 12.22 -20.84
C LEU A 1121 23.29 13.16 -20.66
N PRO A 1122 24.38 12.73 -20.01
CA PRO A 1122 25.62 13.47 -20.05
C PRO A 1122 26.01 13.72 -21.51
N VAL A 1123 26.62 14.87 -21.81
CA VAL A 1123 27.15 15.12 -23.17
C VAL A 1123 28.19 14.06 -23.47
N LEU A 1124 27.88 13.15 -24.39
CA LEU A 1124 28.74 12.04 -24.76
C LEU A 1124 29.81 12.56 -25.75
N PRO A 1125 31.11 12.44 -25.43
CA PRO A 1125 32.17 13.19 -26.12
C PRO A 1125 32.51 12.66 -27.52
N GLN A 1126 32.17 11.40 -27.85
CA GLN A 1126 32.36 10.81 -29.18
C GLN A 1126 31.17 9.92 -29.55
N THR A 1127 30.47 10.28 -30.63
CA THR A 1127 29.35 9.51 -31.20
C THR A 1127 29.66 9.09 -32.63
N SER A 1128 29.01 8.03 -33.10
CA SER A 1128 29.09 7.56 -34.48
C SER A 1128 27.72 7.05 -34.95
N TRP A 1129 27.48 7.07 -36.26
CA TRP A 1129 26.27 6.48 -36.83
C TRP A 1129 26.37 4.96 -36.86
N VAL A 1130 25.54 4.31 -36.06
CA VAL A 1130 25.48 2.85 -35.93
C VAL A 1130 24.20 2.35 -36.59
N ARG A 1131 24.33 1.35 -37.48
CA ARG A 1131 23.18 0.66 -38.06
C ARG A 1131 22.51 -0.22 -37.00
N VAL A 1132 21.21 -0.04 -36.79
CA VAL A 1132 20.46 -0.69 -35.70
C VAL A 1132 19.36 -1.64 -36.14
N ALA A 1133 18.76 -1.40 -37.31
CA ALA A 1133 17.63 -2.17 -37.84
C ALA A 1133 17.47 -1.94 -39.34
N GLU A 1134 16.71 -2.79 -40.03
CA GLU A 1134 16.14 -2.48 -41.34
C GLU A 1134 14.80 -1.74 -41.19
N VAL A 1135 14.46 -0.90 -42.18
CA VAL A 1135 13.17 -0.17 -42.20
C VAL A 1135 11.98 -1.12 -42.12
N SER A 1136 12.05 -2.27 -42.79
CA SER A 1136 10.99 -3.29 -42.79
C SER A 1136 10.75 -3.96 -41.44
N GLU A 1137 11.68 -3.82 -40.48
CA GLU A 1137 11.56 -4.41 -39.14
C GLU A 1137 10.84 -3.48 -38.15
N VAL A 1138 10.68 -2.19 -38.49
CA VAL A 1138 10.03 -1.22 -37.60
C VAL A 1138 8.58 -1.02 -38.03
N PRO A 1139 7.58 -1.36 -37.17
CA PRO A 1139 6.17 -1.27 -37.54
C PRO A 1139 5.74 0.15 -37.94
N ASP A 1140 4.93 0.25 -38.98
CA ASP A 1140 4.29 1.50 -39.39
C ASP A 1140 3.44 2.10 -38.26
N ASP A 1141 3.67 3.37 -37.94
CA ASP A 1141 3.03 4.10 -36.83
C ASP A 1141 3.20 3.41 -35.46
N GLY A 1142 4.31 2.70 -35.29
CA GLY A 1142 4.65 1.97 -34.08
C GLY A 1142 6.15 2.02 -33.76
N GLY A 1143 6.56 1.14 -32.86
CA GLY A 1143 7.95 0.99 -32.49
C GLY A 1143 8.35 -0.45 -32.20
N ILE A 1144 9.66 -0.65 -32.15
CA ILE A 1144 10.34 -1.91 -31.84
C ILE A 1144 11.59 -1.62 -30.99
N ALA A 1145 11.97 -2.59 -30.15
CA ALA A 1145 13.18 -2.47 -29.36
C ALA A 1145 14.41 -2.86 -30.19
N VAL A 1146 15.55 -2.24 -29.89
CA VAL A 1146 16.87 -2.57 -30.44
C VAL A 1146 17.83 -2.74 -29.27
N LYS A 1147 18.70 -3.74 -29.36
CA LYS A 1147 19.76 -3.98 -28.38
C LYS A 1147 21.12 -3.47 -28.88
N TYR A 1148 21.78 -2.62 -28.09
CA TYR A 1148 23.12 -2.09 -28.35
C TYR A 1148 23.94 -2.18 -27.05
N GLY A 1149 24.96 -3.04 -27.01
CA GLY A 1149 25.55 -3.50 -25.75
C GLY A 1149 24.52 -4.22 -24.87
N ASN A 1150 24.46 -3.84 -23.59
CA ASN A 1150 23.45 -4.29 -22.63
C ASN A 1150 22.21 -3.36 -22.59
N THR A 1151 22.26 -2.24 -23.29
CA THR A 1151 21.18 -1.24 -23.32
C THR A 1151 20.10 -1.57 -24.35
N GLN A 1152 18.83 -1.40 -23.96
CA GLN A 1152 17.70 -1.41 -24.89
C GLN A 1152 17.27 0.01 -25.28
N LEU A 1153 17.23 0.23 -26.58
CA LEU A 1153 16.70 1.43 -27.23
C LEU A 1153 15.36 1.12 -27.87
N ALA A 1154 14.54 2.15 -28.05
CA ALA A 1154 13.27 2.07 -28.75
C ALA A 1154 13.36 2.89 -30.03
N VAL A 1155 13.05 2.27 -31.18
CA VAL A 1155 12.99 2.92 -32.49
C VAL A 1155 11.54 2.98 -32.93
N PHE A 1156 11.11 4.14 -33.40
CA PHE A 1156 9.74 4.41 -33.83
C PHE A 1156 9.71 4.90 -35.28
N ASN A 1157 8.83 4.30 -36.07
CA ASN A 1157 8.51 4.71 -37.45
C ASN A 1157 7.15 5.42 -37.43
N PHE A 1158 7.17 6.76 -37.39
CA PHE A 1158 5.95 7.57 -37.41
C PHE A 1158 5.54 7.87 -38.87
N LYS A 1159 5.23 6.80 -39.60
CA LYS A 1159 4.97 6.84 -41.05
C LYS A 1159 3.91 7.84 -41.46
N SER A 1160 2.84 8.00 -40.68
CA SER A 1160 1.78 8.97 -40.97
C SER A 1160 2.26 10.43 -40.97
N ARG A 1161 3.42 10.70 -40.36
CA ARG A 1161 4.08 12.01 -40.36
C ARG A 1161 5.35 12.04 -41.21
N GLY A 1162 5.81 10.90 -41.72
CA GLY A 1162 7.08 10.76 -42.44
C GLY A 1162 8.31 10.98 -41.54
N GLU A 1163 8.17 10.75 -40.23
CA GLU A 1163 9.21 11.04 -39.23
C GLU A 1163 9.68 9.75 -38.54
N TRP A 1164 10.94 9.76 -38.09
CA TRP A 1164 11.56 8.66 -37.35
C TRP A 1164 12.08 9.18 -36.03
N PHE A 1165 11.94 8.38 -34.97
CA PHE A 1165 12.37 8.76 -33.63
C PHE A 1165 13.08 7.60 -32.94
N ALA A 1166 14.00 7.92 -32.04
CA ALA A 1166 14.66 6.93 -31.19
C ALA A 1166 14.79 7.44 -29.76
N THR A 1167 14.51 6.57 -28.79
CA THR A 1167 14.57 6.87 -27.37
C THR A 1167 15.19 5.71 -26.59
N GLN A 1168 15.43 5.89 -25.28
CA GLN A 1168 15.61 4.73 -24.41
C GLN A 1168 14.33 3.86 -24.42
N ASN A 1169 14.45 2.55 -24.25
CA ASN A 1169 13.28 1.68 -24.10
C ASN A 1169 12.71 1.68 -22.66
N MET A 1170 13.52 2.02 -21.66
CA MET A 1170 13.12 2.03 -20.25
C MET A 1170 12.11 3.14 -19.95
N CYS A 1171 10.96 2.80 -19.35
CA CYS A 1171 10.08 3.79 -18.75
C CYS A 1171 10.60 4.19 -17.35
N PRO A 1172 10.84 5.49 -17.08
CA PRO A 1172 11.44 5.94 -15.81
C PRO A 1172 10.54 5.70 -14.57
N HIS A 1173 9.23 5.52 -14.77
CA HIS A 1173 8.29 5.36 -13.65
C HIS A 1173 8.48 4.06 -12.84
N LYS A 1174 8.60 2.90 -13.49
CA LYS A 1174 8.87 1.61 -12.82
C LYS A 1174 10.11 0.89 -13.35
N ARG A 1175 10.90 1.58 -14.17
CA ARG A 1175 12.18 1.11 -14.74
C ARG A 1175 12.07 -0.17 -15.57
N ASP A 1176 10.94 -0.34 -16.28
CA ASP A 1176 10.72 -1.47 -17.19
C ASP A 1176 10.99 -1.08 -18.65
N MET A 1177 11.58 -2.01 -19.42
CA MET A 1177 11.95 -1.85 -20.84
C MET A 1177 10.75 -2.04 -21.77
N ILE A 1178 9.90 -1.02 -21.90
CA ILE A 1178 8.57 -1.20 -22.50
C ILE A 1178 8.12 -0.09 -23.46
N LEU A 1179 8.87 1.00 -23.60
CA LEU A 1179 8.43 2.16 -24.40
C LEU A 1179 8.28 1.86 -25.89
N ALA A 1180 9.09 0.96 -26.45
CA ALA A 1180 8.97 0.50 -27.84
C ALA A 1180 7.57 -0.08 -28.15
N ARG A 1181 6.86 -0.59 -27.15
CA ARG A 1181 5.51 -1.15 -27.28
C ARG A 1181 4.40 -0.11 -27.06
N GLY A 1182 4.76 1.15 -26.83
CA GLY A 1182 3.84 2.26 -26.58
C GLY A 1182 3.02 2.66 -27.81
N ILE A 1183 1.93 3.37 -27.57
CA ILE A 1183 1.14 3.99 -28.63
C ILE A 1183 1.85 5.28 -29.02
N VAL A 1184 2.27 5.37 -30.28
CA VAL A 1184 2.79 6.60 -30.88
C VAL A 1184 1.62 7.49 -31.29
N GLY A 1185 1.76 8.79 -31.12
CA GLY A 1185 0.74 9.76 -31.47
C GLY A 1185 1.27 11.17 -31.30
N ASP A 1186 0.37 12.15 -31.17
CA ASP A 1186 0.76 13.52 -30.83
C ASP A 1186 -0.08 14.08 -29.68
N ALA A 1187 0.49 15.07 -29.00
CA ALA A 1187 -0.21 15.94 -28.07
C ALA A 1187 0.05 17.40 -28.49
N ALA A 1188 -1.01 18.12 -28.88
CA ALA A 1188 -0.87 19.46 -29.46
C ALA A 1188 0.18 19.54 -30.59
N GLY A 1189 0.22 18.52 -31.45
CA GLY A 1189 1.16 18.42 -32.57
C GLY A 1189 2.57 17.92 -32.22
N ILE A 1190 2.93 17.84 -30.93
CA ILE A 1190 4.22 17.29 -30.47
C ILE A 1190 4.18 15.76 -30.56
N PRO A 1191 5.07 15.13 -31.35
CA PRO A 1191 5.17 13.67 -31.41
C PRO A 1191 5.47 13.07 -30.03
N LYS A 1192 4.70 12.06 -29.64
CA LYS A 1192 4.83 11.40 -28.34
C LYS A 1192 4.65 9.90 -28.40
N VAL A 1193 5.13 9.23 -27.35
CA VAL A 1193 4.82 7.84 -27.04
C VAL A 1193 4.15 7.74 -25.68
N ALA A 1194 3.03 7.00 -25.62
CA ALA A 1194 2.35 6.66 -24.36
C ALA A 1194 2.88 5.33 -23.80
N CYS A 1195 3.36 5.35 -22.56
CA CYS A 1195 3.86 4.16 -21.87
C CYS A 1195 2.74 3.10 -21.72
N PRO A 1196 2.97 1.83 -22.13
CA PRO A 1196 1.98 0.75 -22.02
C PRO A 1196 1.42 0.50 -20.62
N PHE A 1197 2.27 0.56 -19.59
CA PHE A 1197 1.87 0.26 -18.21
C PHE A 1197 1.17 1.42 -17.52
N HIS A 1198 1.70 2.63 -17.68
CA HIS A 1198 1.40 3.75 -16.78
C HIS A 1198 0.69 4.90 -17.48
N LYS A 1199 0.53 4.84 -18.80
CA LYS A 1199 -0.09 5.87 -19.65
C LYS A 1199 0.57 7.25 -19.55
N LYS A 1200 1.75 7.35 -18.94
CA LYS A 1200 2.61 8.53 -19.00
C LYS A 1200 3.09 8.73 -20.43
N THR A 1201 3.04 9.97 -20.90
CA THR A 1201 3.35 10.34 -22.28
C THR A 1201 4.66 11.08 -22.35
N PHE A 1202 5.57 10.67 -23.23
CA PHE A 1202 6.87 11.30 -23.41
C PHE A 1202 7.00 11.85 -24.82
N SER A 1203 7.54 13.06 -24.95
CA SER A 1203 7.91 13.66 -26.22
C SER A 1203 8.98 12.80 -26.90
N LEU A 1204 8.73 12.39 -28.14
CA LEU A 1204 9.71 11.64 -28.95
C LEU A 1204 10.84 12.54 -29.46
N THR A 1205 10.65 13.87 -29.43
CA THR A 1205 11.64 14.85 -29.87
C THR A 1205 12.54 15.32 -28.73
N SER A 1206 11.96 15.68 -27.58
CA SER A 1206 12.71 16.25 -26.44
C SER A 1206 12.94 15.26 -25.29
N GLY A 1207 12.19 14.16 -25.26
CA GLY A 1207 12.20 13.21 -24.15
C GLY A 1207 11.42 13.66 -22.92
N GLU A 1208 10.82 14.85 -22.93
CA GLU A 1208 10.10 15.39 -21.78
C GLU A 1208 8.79 14.66 -21.49
N CYS A 1209 8.47 14.43 -20.21
CA CYS A 1209 7.15 13.93 -19.82
C CYS A 1209 6.07 15.00 -20.02
N LEU A 1210 5.17 14.76 -20.95
CA LEU A 1210 4.05 15.65 -21.26
C LEU A 1210 2.89 15.51 -20.27
N SER A 1211 2.93 14.52 -19.37
CA SER A 1211 1.90 14.30 -18.34
C SER A 1211 2.05 15.21 -17.11
N GLY A 1212 3.11 16.03 -17.04
CA GLY A 1212 3.32 17.03 -15.99
C GLY A 1212 4.08 16.53 -14.76
N ASP A 1213 4.64 15.32 -14.80
CA ASP A 1213 5.57 14.81 -13.78
C ASP A 1213 7.02 15.19 -14.14
N ASP A 1214 7.88 15.33 -13.13
CA ASP A 1214 9.31 15.60 -13.32
C ASP A 1214 10.08 14.32 -13.71
N MET A 1215 9.85 13.84 -14.94
CA MET A 1215 10.48 12.65 -15.52
C MET A 1215 10.88 12.92 -16.98
N ASN A 1216 12.05 12.45 -17.40
CA ASN A 1216 12.50 12.56 -18.79
C ASN A 1216 13.09 11.24 -19.30
N ILE A 1217 12.93 10.98 -20.58
CA ILE A 1217 13.60 9.89 -21.30
C ILE A 1217 14.72 10.43 -22.19
N ALA A 1218 15.73 9.61 -22.45
CA ALA A 1218 16.74 9.92 -23.44
C ALA A 1218 16.16 9.81 -24.84
N VAL A 1219 16.57 10.74 -25.72
CA VAL A 1219 16.31 10.74 -27.16
C VAL A 1219 17.64 10.65 -27.91
N PHE A 1220 17.63 10.00 -29.07
CA PHE A 1220 18.83 9.78 -29.88
C PHE A 1220 18.59 10.27 -31.31
N PRO A 1221 19.57 10.96 -31.94
CA PRO A 1221 19.47 11.28 -33.35
C PRO A 1221 19.36 10.01 -34.20
N ILE A 1222 18.50 10.06 -35.20
CA ILE A 1222 18.15 8.94 -36.07
C ILE A 1222 18.16 9.39 -37.52
N LYS A 1223 18.63 8.54 -38.43
CA LYS A 1223 18.52 8.72 -39.88
C LYS A 1223 18.22 7.41 -40.58
N VAL A 1224 17.63 7.49 -41.76
CA VAL A 1224 17.29 6.35 -42.61
C VAL A 1224 17.95 6.53 -43.96
N GLU A 1225 18.81 5.59 -44.36
CA GLU A 1225 19.57 5.62 -45.60
C GLU A 1225 19.62 4.20 -46.20
N ASP A 1226 19.39 4.07 -47.51
CA ASP A 1226 19.47 2.80 -48.26
C ASP A 1226 18.68 1.63 -47.65
N GLY A 1227 17.51 1.91 -47.04
CA GLY A 1227 16.64 0.91 -46.43
C GLY A 1227 17.01 0.53 -44.98
N ALA A 1228 18.11 1.06 -44.45
CA ALA A 1228 18.59 0.80 -43.10
C ALA A 1228 18.36 1.99 -42.16
N VAL A 1229 18.16 1.69 -40.87
CA VAL A 1229 17.99 2.67 -39.80
C VAL A 1229 19.30 2.82 -39.02
N TYR A 1230 19.75 4.06 -38.83
CA TYR A 1230 20.97 4.41 -38.11
C TYR A 1230 20.67 5.32 -36.92
N LEU A 1231 21.32 5.06 -35.79
CA LEU A 1231 21.30 5.94 -34.62
C LEU A 1231 22.69 6.54 -34.38
N GLU A 1232 22.74 7.80 -33.95
CA GLU A 1232 23.97 8.42 -33.49
C GLU A 1232 24.21 8.07 -32.02
N LEU A 1233 25.15 7.14 -31.78
CA LEU A 1233 25.41 6.54 -30.46
C LEU A 1233 26.90 6.60 -30.11
N PRO A 1234 27.26 6.66 -28.82
CA PRO A 1234 28.65 6.48 -28.38
C PRO A 1234 29.05 5.00 -28.47
N SER A 1235 30.24 4.63 -27.98
CA SER A 1235 30.59 3.21 -27.86
C SER A 1235 29.62 2.47 -26.92
N GLU A 1236 29.43 1.15 -27.14
CA GLU A 1236 28.52 0.31 -26.32
C GLU A 1236 28.78 0.49 -24.81
N ALA A 1237 30.04 0.41 -24.38
CA ALA A 1237 30.45 0.56 -22.98
C ALA A 1237 30.22 1.96 -22.41
N GLU A 1238 30.23 3.00 -23.23
CA GLU A 1238 29.88 4.37 -22.78
C GLU A 1238 28.37 4.54 -22.65
N LEU A 1239 27.59 3.99 -23.58
CA LEU A 1239 26.13 4.04 -23.49
C LEU A 1239 25.64 3.25 -22.28
N ASP A 1240 26.15 2.03 -22.07
CA ASP A 1240 25.79 1.18 -20.94
C ASP A 1240 26.10 1.90 -19.62
N ARG A 1241 27.30 2.47 -19.47
CA ARG A 1241 27.65 3.27 -18.27
C ARG A 1241 26.76 4.50 -18.09
N ALA A 1242 26.42 5.21 -19.17
CA ALA A 1242 25.56 6.40 -19.08
C ALA A 1242 24.12 6.04 -18.69
N MET A 1243 23.60 4.92 -19.18
CA MET A 1243 22.27 4.42 -18.83
C MET A 1243 22.25 3.83 -17.42
N GLU A 1244 23.27 3.06 -17.03
CA GLU A 1244 23.47 2.59 -15.65
C GLU A 1244 23.57 3.76 -14.67
N ALA A 1245 24.36 4.80 -14.99
CA ALA A 1245 24.48 6.00 -14.16
C ALA A 1245 23.13 6.75 -13.99
N ARG A 1246 22.24 6.70 -15.00
CA ARG A 1246 20.86 7.22 -14.88
C ARG A 1246 19.95 6.30 -14.08
N CYS A 1247 20.24 5.00 -14.04
CA CYS A 1247 19.50 4.01 -13.25
C CYS A 1247 20.00 3.89 -11.81
N SER A 1248 21.25 4.27 -11.54
CA SER A 1248 21.92 4.15 -10.25
C SER A 1248 21.62 5.35 -9.35
N GLU A 1249 20.59 5.21 -8.53
CA GLU A 1249 20.77 5.40 -7.08
C GLU A 1249 21.32 4.07 -6.53
N PRO A 1250 22.07 4.03 -5.42
CA PRO A 1250 22.61 2.79 -4.91
C PRO A 1250 21.48 1.88 -4.40
N CYS A 1251 20.98 1.00 -5.28
CA CYS A 1251 20.46 -0.30 -4.87
C CYS A 1251 21.68 -1.16 -4.49
N ALA A 1252 22.18 -1.01 -3.27
CA ALA A 1252 23.12 -1.96 -2.69
C ALA A 1252 22.34 -3.16 -2.13
N GLU A 1253 21.66 -3.88 -3.01
CA GLU A 1253 21.08 -5.20 -2.80
C GLU A 1253 20.80 -5.75 -4.21
N HIS A 1254 21.40 -6.90 -4.56
CA HIS A 1254 21.26 -7.67 -5.83
C HIS A 1254 22.42 -7.68 -6.86
N SER A 1255 23.69 -7.52 -6.48
CA SER A 1255 24.81 -7.80 -7.42
C SER A 1255 25.72 -8.99 -7.07
N SER A 1256 25.37 -9.85 -6.11
CA SER A 1256 26.16 -11.06 -5.79
C SER A 1256 25.50 -12.41 -6.12
N GLN A 1257 24.43 -12.44 -6.92
CA GLN A 1257 23.73 -13.68 -7.30
C GLN A 1257 23.89 -14.08 -8.79
N ALA A 1258 24.90 -13.58 -9.49
CA ALA A 1258 25.23 -14.02 -10.85
C ALA A 1258 26.74 -14.19 -11.02
N ALA A 1259 27.33 -15.03 -10.17
CA ALA A 1259 28.65 -15.64 -10.35
C ALA A 1259 28.68 -16.98 -9.61
N GLU A 1260 27.80 -17.89 -10.01
CA GLU A 1260 28.06 -19.33 -10.11
C GLU A 1260 27.79 -19.75 -11.56
#